data_AF-A0A838AG05-F1
#
_entry.id   AF-A0A838AG05-F1
#
_cell.length_a   1.000
_cell.length_b   1.000
_cell.length_c   1.000
_cell.angle_alpha   90.00
_cell.angle_beta   90.00
_cell.angle_gamma   90.00
#
_symmetry.space_group_name_H-M   'P 1'
#
loop_
_entity.id
_entity.type
_entity.pdbx_description
1 polymer ?
#
loop_
_entity_poly.entity_id
_entity_poly.type
_entity_poly.pdbx_seq_one_letter_code
_entity_poly.pdbx_strand_id
1 'polypeptide(L)'
;MGPYIGIVKNNIDSIRSGRLQVYIQEFEGPQEDVGSNWRTVNYLPPFYGTTEHTGSAEGTGDFVGNKHTYGMWFTPPDIGTKVLCFFVAGDPNQGYYVGCVPEPGLNHMVPAIGASRKFERGNDSQQEFFKNTQQLPVTEINTENKQILDDPRFFDRSKPVHAVLAGTMFQQGVINDVVRGPITSNSQRESPSSVYGISTPGKPIYAGGLDESTIKNKLQSGKVTPDQIKVIGRRGGHTIVMDDGDIDGVDQLVRIRTAKGHQISLSDNGDCIYIIHANGQSWIELGKEGTLDVFSTNSVNVRTQGTINLHADKDINMYAGNKINLSAKAEVNIESQSKLNMSGTNSILLYSKQNIGVRSDGTLALKASKVGSFDGGSQLDLKGGCIGLNSGGGLPVDMVPAIRKQKVSDTFFNAQQGWFTSFGALESIVSRAPSHEPWPYHNLGTENSVDVGGEGQGSLTGLVLTALTSIEKINPIGITPVDFAKQIPSILSVGSIDNDQVTGMLAQLTKDVGQGLFDITPEKGIGVFGMTAENLELGGYLKPGTVSRFLSADNLSAIITDPVGRQISVFKNVLSNPSVWTGLNGADELGSFLGDGDLQTQAQSDIFIRSLGGLQNNSIVTGTENPADVAALVQATSVHGLSAVGDWLKGTSDDPALLDQIKQTARNAQFAVTIVNSKISSTDLTYSTPGAYSNTTLRAGVDQALKAVIGSDKVPTPIYTPTRSTRT
;
A
#
# COMPACT_ATOMS: atom_id res chain seq x y z
N MET A 1 -17.76 58.38 -0.67
CA MET A 1 -17.16 57.54 0.38
C MET A 1 -16.55 56.31 -0.29
N GLY A 2 -15.35 55.92 0.12
CA GLY A 2 -14.58 54.82 -0.49
C GLY A 2 -14.91 53.46 0.15
N PRO A 3 -14.20 52.38 -0.24
CA PRO A 3 -14.22 51.13 0.49
C PRO A 3 -13.54 51.26 1.87
N TYR A 4 -13.99 50.47 2.85
CA TYR A 4 -13.44 50.43 4.21
C TYR A 4 -12.99 49.01 4.57
N ILE A 5 -11.98 48.90 5.43
CA ILE A 5 -11.58 47.60 5.99
C ILE A 5 -12.26 47.45 7.35
N GLY A 6 -13.08 46.41 7.49
CA GLY A 6 -13.76 46.06 8.73
C GLY A 6 -13.17 44.79 9.35
N ILE A 7 -13.05 44.76 10.69
CA ILE A 7 -12.67 43.55 11.44
C ILE A 7 -13.94 42.86 11.91
N VAL A 8 -14.12 41.57 11.60
CA VAL A 8 -15.30 40.81 12.02
C VAL A 8 -15.31 40.63 13.54
N LYS A 9 -16.38 41.10 14.19
CA LYS A 9 -16.59 41.00 15.65
C LYS A 9 -17.71 40.06 16.04
N ASN A 10 -18.70 39.91 15.18
CA ASN A 10 -19.78 38.95 15.35
C ASN A 10 -20.19 38.38 13.99
N ASN A 11 -20.26 37.05 13.89
CA ASN A 11 -20.69 36.31 12.71
C ASN A 11 -21.96 35.46 12.98
N ILE A 12 -22.60 35.64 14.13
CA ILE A 12 -23.87 35.00 14.47
C ILE A 12 -25.03 35.89 13.99
N ASP A 13 -25.58 35.55 12.81
CA ASP A 13 -26.72 36.26 12.24
C ASP A 13 -28.06 35.62 12.62
N SER A 14 -28.90 36.34 13.35
CA SER A 14 -30.22 35.89 13.79
C SER A 14 -31.20 35.61 12.64
N ILE A 15 -31.06 36.30 11.51
CA ILE A 15 -31.93 36.11 10.33
C ILE A 15 -31.34 35.18 9.28
N ARG A 16 -30.13 34.64 9.52
CA ARG A 16 -29.46 33.65 8.65
C ARG A 16 -29.26 34.10 7.20
N SER A 17 -29.00 35.39 7.02
CA SER A 17 -28.70 36.05 5.73
C SER A 17 -27.21 36.27 5.48
N GLY A 18 -26.34 35.80 6.39
CA GLY A 18 -24.89 35.93 6.27
C GLY A 18 -24.37 37.29 6.71
N ARG A 19 -25.13 38.08 7.47
CA ARG A 19 -24.68 39.38 7.99
C ARG A 19 -23.54 39.22 8.98
N LEU A 20 -22.68 40.23 9.01
CA LEU A 20 -21.59 40.37 9.98
C LEU A 20 -21.76 41.66 10.75
N GLN A 21 -21.28 41.70 12.00
CA GLN A 21 -20.98 42.96 12.67
C GLN A 21 -19.48 43.19 12.62
N VAL A 22 -19.08 44.32 12.06
CA VAL A 22 -17.68 44.68 11.83
C VAL A 22 -17.31 45.95 12.57
N TYR A 23 -16.08 46.00 13.08
CA TYR A 23 -15.48 47.23 13.59
C TYR A 23 -14.71 47.92 12.45
N ILE A 24 -14.98 49.22 12.24
CA ILE A 24 -14.33 50.04 11.21
C ILE A 24 -13.69 51.23 11.90
N GLN A 25 -12.37 51.29 11.88
CA GLN A 25 -11.58 52.27 12.64
C GLN A 25 -11.90 53.73 12.24
N GLU A 26 -12.21 53.98 10.98
CA GLU A 26 -12.49 55.33 10.46
C GLU A 26 -13.86 55.88 10.88
N PHE A 27 -14.79 55.01 11.30
CA PHE A 27 -16.14 55.41 11.69
C PHE A 27 -16.35 55.43 13.20
N GLU A 28 -15.42 54.89 13.98
CA GLU A 28 -15.63 54.53 15.37
C GLU A 28 -14.42 54.91 16.24
N GLY A 29 -14.66 55.18 17.53
CA GLY A 29 -13.60 55.52 18.47
C GLY A 29 -12.58 54.39 18.69
N PRO A 30 -11.51 54.62 19.48
CA PRO A 30 -10.38 53.69 19.64
C PRO A 30 -10.74 52.37 20.37
N GLN A 31 -11.97 52.22 20.86
CA GLN A 31 -12.40 51.03 21.59
C GLN A 31 -13.14 50.06 20.68
N GLU A 32 -12.39 49.04 20.24
CA GLU A 32 -12.83 47.99 19.33
C GLU A 32 -13.79 46.97 19.98
N ASP A 33 -13.73 46.79 21.29
CA ASP A 33 -14.49 45.77 22.02
C ASP A 33 -15.91 46.20 22.44
N VAL A 34 -16.28 47.45 22.16
CA VAL A 34 -17.61 47.99 22.53
C VAL A 34 -18.59 47.71 21.40
N GLY A 35 -19.57 46.84 21.65
CA GLY A 35 -20.54 46.40 20.63
C GLY A 35 -21.37 47.49 19.97
N SER A 36 -21.54 48.67 20.61
CA SER A 36 -22.19 49.84 19.99
C SER A 36 -21.39 50.43 18.82
N ASN A 37 -20.09 50.13 18.78
CA ASN A 37 -19.16 50.60 17.76
C ASN A 37 -19.05 49.61 16.60
N TRP A 38 -19.91 48.60 16.53
CA TRP A 38 -19.92 47.63 15.43
C TRP A 38 -21.02 47.98 14.44
N ARG A 39 -20.70 47.93 13.15
CA ARG A 39 -21.64 48.16 12.06
C ARG A 39 -22.09 46.84 11.47
N THR A 40 -23.39 46.71 11.24
CA THR A 40 -23.96 45.54 10.56
C THR A 40 -23.77 45.70 9.05
N VAL A 41 -23.13 44.73 8.43
CA VAL A 41 -22.91 44.68 6.97
C VAL A 41 -23.57 43.43 6.38
N ASN A 42 -24.19 43.58 5.22
CA ASN A 42 -24.87 42.51 4.50
C ASN A 42 -23.92 41.74 3.57
N TYR A 43 -24.15 40.44 3.40
CA TYR A 43 -23.37 39.64 2.47
C TYR A 43 -23.72 39.99 1.03
N LEU A 44 -22.69 40.32 0.24
CA LEU A 44 -22.79 40.51 -1.20
C LEU A 44 -22.11 39.31 -1.89
N PRO A 45 -22.85 38.25 -2.26
CA PRO A 45 -22.28 37.09 -2.93
C PRO A 45 -21.77 37.46 -4.33
N PRO A 46 -20.71 36.78 -4.83
CA PRO A 46 -20.23 36.97 -6.20
C PRO A 46 -21.27 36.64 -7.28
N PHE A 47 -22.23 35.76 -6.96
CA PHE A 47 -23.31 35.35 -7.86
C PHE A 47 -24.57 35.04 -7.06
N TYR A 48 -25.70 35.68 -7.40
CA TYR A 48 -27.02 35.48 -6.78
C TYR A 48 -28.13 35.92 -7.73
N GLY A 49 -29.27 35.23 -7.67
CA GLY A 49 -30.50 35.62 -8.33
C GLY A 49 -31.74 35.06 -7.64
N THR A 50 -32.90 35.64 -7.96
CA THR A 50 -34.21 35.19 -7.47
C THR A 50 -35.25 35.36 -8.58
N THR A 51 -36.23 34.46 -8.66
CA THR A 51 -37.38 34.64 -9.56
C THR A 51 -38.36 35.66 -9.01
N GLU A 52 -39.23 36.20 -9.87
CA GLU A 52 -40.33 37.03 -9.43
C GLU A 52 -41.43 36.20 -8.76
N HIS A 53 -42.18 36.82 -7.85
CA HIS A 53 -43.31 36.18 -7.19
C HIS A 53 -44.55 36.25 -8.10
N THR A 54 -45.21 35.11 -8.32
CA THR A 54 -46.40 35.01 -9.17
C THR A 54 -47.60 34.33 -8.48
N GLY A 55 -47.47 33.97 -7.20
CA GLY A 55 -48.50 33.28 -6.40
C GLY A 55 -49.45 34.21 -5.63
N SER A 56 -50.29 33.64 -4.78
CA SER A 56 -51.15 34.41 -3.86
C SER A 56 -50.42 34.79 -2.57
N ALA A 57 -50.91 35.82 -1.89
CA ALA A 57 -50.39 36.27 -0.59
C ALA A 57 -50.90 35.42 0.60
N GLU A 58 -51.64 34.34 0.34
CA GLU A 58 -52.29 33.54 1.38
C GLU A 58 -51.51 32.27 1.74
N GLY A 59 -51.48 31.94 3.03
CA GLY A 59 -50.90 30.70 3.53
C GLY A 59 -49.40 30.58 3.22
N THR A 60 -48.95 29.37 2.88
CA THR A 60 -47.53 29.07 2.56
C THR A 60 -47.16 29.34 1.09
N GLY A 61 -48.09 29.87 0.28
CA GLY A 61 -47.96 29.93 -1.17
C GLY A 61 -47.90 28.54 -1.83
N ASP A 62 -47.40 28.49 -3.07
CA ASP A 62 -47.22 27.25 -3.84
C ASP A 62 -45.83 27.18 -4.50
N PHE A 63 -45.45 25.99 -4.99
CA PHE A 63 -44.12 25.76 -5.56
C PHE A 63 -43.80 26.67 -6.75
N VAL A 64 -44.76 26.97 -7.63
CA VAL A 64 -44.53 27.80 -8.82
C VAL A 64 -44.61 29.29 -8.48
N GLY A 65 -45.53 29.67 -7.59
CA GLY A 65 -45.78 31.05 -7.20
C GLY A 65 -44.74 31.64 -6.26
N ASN A 66 -44.08 30.82 -5.43
CA ASN A 66 -43.03 31.26 -4.52
C ASN A 66 -41.72 31.57 -5.25
N LYS A 67 -40.91 32.51 -4.72
CA LYS A 67 -39.61 32.86 -5.30
C LYS A 67 -38.61 31.72 -5.16
N HIS A 68 -37.83 31.46 -6.21
CA HIS A 68 -36.74 30.49 -6.24
C HIS A 68 -35.41 31.23 -6.31
N THR A 69 -34.48 30.92 -5.41
CA THR A 69 -33.15 31.54 -5.34
C THR A 69 -32.06 30.61 -5.86
N TYR A 70 -30.99 31.17 -6.42
CA TYR A 70 -29.79 30.45 -6.87
C TYR A 70 -28.55 31.34 -6.69
N GLY A 71 -27.36 30.75 -6.56
CA GLY A 71 -26.13 31.53 -6.36
C GLY A 71 -25.00 30.77 -5.68
N MET A 72 -23.93 31.51 -5.36
CA MET A 72 -22.81 31.03 -4.54
C MET A 72 -22.98 31.47 -3.08
N TRP A 73 -22.87 30.52 -2.15
CA TRP A 73 -22.91 30.79 -0.72
C TRP A 73 -21.55 30.53 -0.07
N PHE A 74 -20.86 31.60 0.32
CA PHE A 74 -19.62 31.49 1.06
C PHE A 74 -19.91 31.52 2.55
N THR A 75 -19.20 30.68 3.30
CA THR A 75 -19.39 30.60 4.75
C THR A 75 -18.90 31.90 5.39
N PRO A 76 -19.65 32.48 6.35
CA PRO A 76 -19.20 33.67 7.07
C PRO A 76 -17.79 33.50 7.63
N PRO A 77 -16.90 34.50 7.47
CA PRO A 77 -15.55 34.45 8.00
C PRO A 77 -15.50 34.32 9.53
N ASP A 78 -14.37 33.85 10.05
CA ASP A 78 -14.13 33.78 11.48
C ASP A 78 -13.93 35.17 12.10
N ILE A 79 -14.26 35.29 13.39
CA ILE A 79 -14.04 36.51 14.18
C ILE A 79 -12.56 36.90 14.10
N GLY A 80 -12.27 38.18 13.87
CA GLY A 80 -10.93 38.72 13.66
C GLY A 80 -10.53 38.83 12.18
N THR A 81 -11.22 38.15 11.26
CA THR A 81 -10.94 38.27 9.82
C THR A 81 -11.23 39.69 9.34
N LYS A 82 -10.35 40.23 8.49
CA LYS A 82 -10.56 41.53 7.82
C LYS A 82 -11.40 41.34 6.56
N VAL A 83 -12.43 42.16 6.40
CA VAL A 83 -13.33 42.15 5.23
C VAL A 83 -13.38 43.53 4.58
N LEU A 84 -13.59 43.55 3.26
CA LEU A 84 -13.79 44.78 2.52
C LEU A 84 -15.28 45.17 2.54
N CYS A 85 -15.58 46.36 3.07
CA CYS A 85 -16.93 46.87 3.27
C CYS A 85 -17.22 48.08 2.37
N PHE A 86 -18.48 48.19 1.91
CA PHE A 86 -19.00 49.29 1.11
C PHE A 86 -20.30 49.79 1.72
N PHE A 87 -20.54 51.11 1.63
CA PHE A 87 -21.73 51.76 2.17
C PHE A 87 -22.45 52.53 1.07
N VAL A 88 -23.67 52.10 0.76
CA VAL A 88 -24.46 52.65 -0.36
C VAL A 88 -24.76 54.13 -0.08
N ALA A 89 -24.46 54.99 -1.05
CA ALA A 89 -24.58 56.46 -0.94
C ALA A 89 -23.87 57.07 0.28
N GLY A 90 -22.97 56.32 0.93
CA GLY A 90 -22.34 56.73 2.17
C GLY A 90 -23.24 56.62 3.41
N ASP A 91 -24.35 55.89 3.38
CA ASP A 91 -25.14 55.61 4.58
C ASP A 91 -24.50 54.45 5.38
N PRO A 92 -23.99 54.69 6.60
CA PRO A 92 -23.39 53.63 7.43
C PRO A 92 -24.36 52.50 7.80
N ASN A 93 -25.68 52.70 7.62
CA ASN A 93 -26.70 51.68 7.88
C ASN A 93 -26.96 50.77 6.68
N GLN A 94 -26.42 51.10 5.50
CA GLN A 94 -26.56 50.32 4.25
C GLN A 94 -25.22 49.73 3.82
N GLY A 95 -24.62 48.97 4.74
CA GLY A 95 -23.33 48.32 4.55
C GLY A 95 -23.42 46.96 3.85
N TYR A 96 -22.43 46.66 3.00
CA TYR A 96 -22.24 45.36 2.34
C TYR A 96 -20.77 44.91 2.44
N TYR A 97 -20.52 43.60 2.45
CA TYR A 97 -19.18 43.03 2.32
C TYR A 97 -19.12 42.01 1.18
N VAL A 98 -18.02 42.01 0.42
CA VAL A 98 -17.86 41.19 -0.81
C VAL A 98 -16.70 40.20 -0.76
N GLY A 99 -15.74 40.39 0.15
CA GLY A 99 -14.55 39.56 0.23
C GLY A 99 -13.72 39.78 1.51
N CYS A 100 -12.80 38.86 1.75
CA CYS A 100 -11.83 38.94 2.84
C CYS A 100 -10.51 39.54 2.35
N VAL A 101 -9.81 40.24 3.22
CA VAL A 101 -8.46 40.73 2.96
C VAL A 101 -7.48 39.72 3.58
N PRO A 102 -6.74 38.93 2.77
CA PRO A 102 -5.77 37.98 3.30
C PRO A 102 -4.69 38.72 4.08
N GLU A 103 -4.34 38.20 5.25
CA GLU A 103 -3.18 38.71 5.97
C GLU A 103 -1.90 38.14 5.35
N PRO A 104 -0.82 38.93 5.23
CA PRO A 104 0.46 38.43 4.75
C PRO A 104 0.90 37.19 5.54
N GLY A 105 1.20 36.11 4.83
CA GLY A 105 1.66 34.85 5.42
C GLY A 105 0.59 33.86 5.87
N LEU A 106 -0.70 34.20 5.78
CA LEU A 106 -1.83 33.34 6.16
C LEU A 106 -2.61 32.81 4.95
N ASN A 107 -1.95 32.03 4.10
CA ASN A 107 -2.55 31.43 2.90
C ASN A 107 -1.97 30.05 2.53
N HIS A 108 -1.27 29.39 3.47
CA HIS A 108 -0.72 28.04 3.28
C HIS A 108 -1.80 26.96 3.29
N MET A 109 -2.94 27.22 3.93
CA MET A 109 -4.10 26.31 4.00
C MET A 109 -5.14 26.57 2.89
N VAL A 110 -4.77 27.31 1.84
CA VAL A 110 -5.65 27.66 0.71
C VAL A 110 -4.92 27.38 -0.61
N PRO A 111 -5.54 26.68 -1.59
CA PRO A 111 -6.90 26.12 -1.55
C PRO A 111 -6.99 24.71 -0.91
N ALA A 112 -5.85 24.10 -0.57
CA ALA A 112 -5.78 22.87 0.20
C ALA A 112 -5.06 23.12 1.53
N ILE A 113 -5.22 22.21 2.49
CA ILE A 113 -4.35 22.18 3.67
C ILE A 113 -3.03 21.55 3.22
N GLY A 114 -2.15 22.39 2.67
CA GLY A 114 -0.89 21.98 2.06
C GLY A 114 0.06 21.30 3.04
N ALA A 115 0.79 20.32 2.51
CA ALA A 115 1.88 19.68 3.20
C ALA A 115 3.18 20.49 3.10
N SER A 116 3.97 20.44 4.16
CA SER A 116 5.30 21.02 4.22
C SER A 116 6.32 19.93 4.51
N ARG A 117 7.55 20.09 3.99
CA ARG A 117 8.73 19.31 4.39
C ARG A 117 9.40 19.86 5.66
N LYS A 118 9.02 21.06 6.08
CA LYS A 118 9.45 21.72 7.33
C LYS A 118 8.25 21.85 8.25
N PHE A 119 8.17 20.97 9.23
CA PHE A 119 7.03 20.88 10.14
C PHE A 119 7.47 20.57 11.57
N GLU A 120 6.67 21.02 12.53
CA GLU A 120 6.83 20.69 13.95
C GLU A 120 5.77 19.68 14.37
N ARG A 121 6.24 18.54 14.88
CA ARG A 121 5.37 17.50 15.46
C ARG A 121 4.97 17.92 16.87
N GLY A 122 3.67 17.90 17.16
CA GLY A 122 3.10 18.50 18.37
C GLY A 122 3.05 17.59 19.61
N ASN A 123 3.33 16.28 19.49
CA ASN A 123 3.29 15.33 20.60
C ASN A 123 4.13 14.06 20.33
N ASP A 124 4.37 13.25 21.36
CA ASP A 124 5.18 12.03 21.29
C ASP A 124 4.63 11.00 20.29
N SER A 125 3.30 10.88 20.17
CA SER A 125 2.69 9.96 19.19
C SER A 125 2.96 10.40 17.76
N GLN A 126 2.95 11.71 17.48
CA GLN A 126 3.37 12.22 16.18
C GLN A 126 4.87 11.99 15.94
N GLN A 127 5.71 12.14 16.97
CA GLN A 127 7.15 11.84 16.86
C GLN A 127 7.41 10.39 16.45
N GLU A 128 6.69 9.44 17.05
CA GLU A 128 6.85 8.02 16.75
C GLU A 128 6.22 7.63 15.39
N PHE A 129 4.94 7.91 15.19
CA PHE A 129 4.22 7.47 13.98
C PHE A 129 4.69 8.17 12.71
N PHE A 130 5.21 9.40 12.80
CA PHE A 130 5.66 10.17 11.65
C PHE A 130 7.17 10.32 11.55
N LYS A 131 7.94 9.48 12.26
CA LYS A 131 9.41 9.55 12.28
C LYS A 131 10.03 9.52 10.88
N ASN A 132 9.47 8.71 9.98
CA ASN A 132 9.94 8.49 8.62
C ASN A 132 9.13 9.24 7.55
N THR A 133 8.19 10.10 7.96
CA THR A 133 7.36 10.86 7.02
C THR A 133 8.12 12.06 6.46
N GLN A 134 8.14 12.21 5.13
CA GLN A 134 8.87 13.28 4.46
C GLN A 134 8.12 14.62 4.42
N GLN A 135 6.79 14.59 4.38
CA GLN A 135 5.95 15.77 4.37
C GLN A 135 4.64 15.54 5.10
N LEU A 136 4.17 16.54 5.83
CA LEU A 136 2.91 16.47 6.58
C LEU A 136 2.05 17.70 6.30
N PRO A 137 0.71 17.57 6.30
CA PRO A 137 -0.18 18.72 6.25
C PRO A 137 0.05 19.59 7.48
N VAL A 138 0.18 20.90 7.28
CA VAL A 138 0.51 21.86 8.34
C VAL A 138 -0.53 22.96 8.46
N THR A 139 -0.53 23.64 9.60
CA THR A 139 -1.26 24.90 9.81
C THR A 139 -0.50 26.09 9.23
N GLU A 140 -1.04 27.29 9.38
CA GLU A 140 -0.33 28.54 9.07
C GLU A 140 0.87 28.79 10.02
N ILE A 141 1.71 29.77 9.67
CA ILE A 141 2.80 30.29 10.51
C ILE A 141 2.29 30.99 11.78
N ASN A 142 3.16 31.15 12.77
CA ASN A 142 2.86 31.97 13.95
C ASN A 142 3.12 33.46 13.68
N THR A 143 2.05 34.21 13.39
CA THR A 143 2.10 35.65 13.09
C THR A 143 2.43 36.54 14.29
N GLU A 144 2.29 36.03 15.52
CA GLU A 144 2.71 36.76 16.74
C GLU A 144 4.24 36.79 16.90
N ASN A 145 4.94 35.88 16.23
CA ASN A 145 6.40 35.90 16.21
C ASN A 145 6.91 36.81 15.09
N LYS A 146 7.28 38.04 15.46
CA LYS A 146 7.83 39.04 14.52
C LYS A 146 9.03 38.54 13.71
N GLN A 147 9.88 37.68 14.29
CA GLN A 147 11.02 37.12 13.55
C GLN A 147 10.59 36.19 12.41
N ILE A 148 9.42 35.55 12.52
CA ILE A 148 8.84 34.72 11.46
C ILE A 148 8.09 35.60 10.45
N LEU A 149 7.31 36.56 10.94
CA LEU A 149 6.48 37.42 10.10
C LEU A 149 7.31 38.38 9.22
N ASP A 150 8.38 38.95 9.78
CA ASP A 150 9.25 39.90 9.06
C ASP A 150 10.26 39.20 8.15
N ASP A 151 10.32 37.85 8.15
CA ASP A 151 11.20 37.06 7.28
C ASP A 151 10.67 37.07 5.83
N PRO A 152 11.44 37.54 4.84
CA PRO A 152 11.02 37.49 3.43
C PRO A 152 10.73 36.07 2.91
N ARG A 153 11.24 35.03 3.60
CA ARG A 153 11.00 33.61 3.33
C ARG A 153 10.09 32.99 4.42
N PHE A 154 9.12 33.73 4.96
CA PHE A 154 8.18 33.23 5.97
C PHE A 154 7.52 31.89 5.56
N PHE A 155 7.28 31.69 4.26
CA PHE A 155 6.67 30.48 3.70
C PHE A 155 7.55 29.23 3.87
N ASP A 156 8.86 29.38 4.04
CA ASP A 156 9.81 28.30 4.34
C ASP A 156 9.94 27.98 5.83
N ARG A 157 9.26 28.71 6.70
CA ARG A 157 9.36 28.48 8.15
C ARG A 157 8.62 27.20 8.53
N SER A 158 9.14 26.55 9.58
CA SER A 158 8.51 25.36 10.15
C SER A 158 7.12 25.71 10.70
N LYS A 159 6.14 24.85 10.44
CA LYS A 159 4.74 25.05 10.83
C LYS A 159 4.24 23.85 11.64
N PRO A 160 3.35 24.04 12.63
CA PRO A 160 2.75 22.92 13.34
C PRO A 160 1.98 21.98 12.40
N VAL A 161 2.07 20.67 12.66
CA VAL A 161 1.28 19.68 11.93
C VAL A 161 -0.23 19.92 12.14
N HIS A 162 -1.00 19.92 11.06
CA HIS A 162 -2.45 19.92 11.10
C HIS A 162 -2.96 18.53 11.49
N ALA A 163 -2.96 18.27 12.80
CA ALA A 163 -3.09 16.94 13.40
C ALA A 163 -4.34 16.16 12.98
N VAL A 164 -5.46 16.83 12.71
CA VAL A 164 -6.69 16.15 12.25
C VAL A 164 -6.51 15.53 10.87
N LEU A 165 -5.93 16.29 9.93
CA LEU A 165 -5.74 15.83 8.56
C LEU A 165 -4.63 14.78 8.50
N ALA A 166 -3.51 15.01 9.18
CA ALA A 166 -2.43 14.04 9.32
C ALA A 166 -2.95 12.73 9.94
N GLY A 167 -3.74 12.82 11.02
CA GLY A 167 -4.37 11.65 11.65
C GLY A 167 -5.31 10.89 10.72
N THR A 168 -6.12 11.60 9.92
CA THR A 168 -7.02 10.94 8.96
C THR A 168 -6.25 10.23 7.84
N MET A 169 -5.20 10.85 7.30
CA MET A 169 -4.33 10.22 6.29
C MET A 169 -3.52 9.05 6.88
N PHE A 170 -3.09 9.15 8.14
CA PHE A 170 -2.47 8.05 8.88
C PHE A 170 -3.41 6.86 9.03
N GLN A 171 -4.65 7.11 9.48
CA GLN A 171 -5.66 6.08 9.58
C GLN A 171 -5.92 5.42 8.22
N GLN A 172 -5.94 6.21 7.14
CA GLN A 172 -6.12 5.72 5.78
C GLN A 172 -4.92 4.92 5.26
N GLY A 173 -3.77 4.90 5.94
CA GLY A 173 -2.55 4.24 5.47
C GLY A 173 -1.76 5.02 4.42
N VAL A 174 -2.24 6.19 3.99
CA VAL A 174 -1.65 6.97 2.88
C VAL A 174 -0.72 8.10 3.34
N ILE A 175 -0.47 8.27 4.64
CA ILE A 175 0.30 9.42 5.16
C ILE A 175 1.72 9.55 4.56
N ASN A 176 2.32 8.43 4.17
CA ASN A 176 3.65 8.39 3.56
C ASN A 176 3.62 8.28 2.02
N ASP A 177 2.44 8.17 1.42
CA ASP A 177 2.28 8.18 -0.04
C ASP A 177 2.09 9.63 -0.49
N VAL A 178 3.07 10.19 -1.21
CA VAL A 178 3.04 11.57 -1.69
C VAL A 178 2.15 11.78 -2.92
N VAL A 179 1.69 10.71 -3.56
CA VAL A 179 0.76 10.74 -4.70
C VAL A 179 -0.69 10.70 -4.21
N ARG A 180 -1.00 9.76 -3.30
CA ARG A 180 -2.37 9.50 -2.79
C ARG A 180 -2.65 10.21 -1.46
N GLY A 181 -1.62 10.55 -0.71
CA GLY A 181 -1.69 11.11 0.63
C GLY A 181 -1.47 12.62 0.67
N PRO A 182 -0.59 13.14 1.55
CA PRO A 182 -0.37 14.58 1.68
C PRO A 182 0.14 15.22 0.38
N ILE A 183 -0.55 16.27 -0.07
CA ILE A 183 -0.15 17.10 -1.22
C ILE A 183 0.41 18.43 -0.72
N THR A 184 1.41 18.97 -1.39
CA THR A 184 2.00 20.28 -1.12
C THR A 184 1.20 21.44 -1.74
N SER A 185 0.14 21.15 -2.50
CA SER A 185 -0.77 22.11 -3.13
C SER A 185 -1.26 23.23 -2.20
N ASN A 186 -0.64 24.41 -2.32
CA ASN A 186 -1.07 25.63 -1.63
C ASN A 186 -0.57 26.89 -2.34
N SER A 187 -1.25 28.00 -2.11
CA SER A 187 -0.97 29.27 -2.80
C SER A 187 0.39 29.91 -2.47
N GLN A 188 1.12 29.41 -1.47
CA GLN A 188 2.46 29.87 -1.11
C GLN A 188 3.59 28.96 -1.65
N ARG A 189 3.28 27.84 -2.31
CA ARG A 189 4.29 26.84 -2.71
C ARG A 189 5.28 27.40 -3.75
N GLU A 190 4.78 28.15 -4.74
CA GLU A 190 5.59 28.78 -5.79
C GLU A 190 5.03 30.14 -6.20
N SER A 191 5.83 30.89 -6.96
CA SER A 191 5.44 32.18 -7.54
C SER A 191 5.84 32.24 -9.03
N PRO A 192 4.89 32.48 -9.96
CA PRO A 192 3.44 32.53 -9.74
C PRO A 192 2.89 31.16 -9.33
N SER A 193 1.82 31.14 -8.52
CA SER A 193 1.20 29.89 -8.07
C SER A 193 0.48 29.17 -9.22
N SER A 194 0.64 27.86 -9.28
CA SER A 194 -0.01 26.96 -10.26
C SER A 194 -1.23 26.23 -9.69
N VAL A 195 -1.61 26.50 -8.43
CA VAL A 195 -2.74 25.85 -7.77
C VAL A 195 -3.99 26.73 -7.74
N TYR A 196 -5.14 26.13 -8.00
CA TYR A 196 -6.46 26.73 -7.88
C TYR A 196 -7.41 25.82 -7.11
N GLY A 197 -8.38 26.40 -6.40
CA GLY A 197 -9.38 25.59 -5.70
C GLY A 197 -10.12 26.31 -4.59
N ILE A 198 -10.81 25.52 -3.77
CA ILE A 198 -11.64 26.01 -2.66
C ILE A 198 -11.41 25.12 -1.45
N SER A 199 -11.04 25.72 -0.31
CA SER A 199 -11.14 25.10 1.01
C SER A 199 -12.29 25.70 1.81
N THR A 200 -13.13 24.84 2.38
CA THR A 200 -14.14 25.25 3.36
C THR A 200 -13.53 25.29 4.76
N PRO A 201 -14.06 26.10 5.70
CA PRO A 201 -13.43 26.28 7.01
C PRO A 201 -13.46 25.02 7.89
N GLY A 202 -14.33 24.06 7.60
CA GLY A 202 -14.49 22.88 8.44
C GLY A 202 -15.13 23.18 9.80
N LYS A 203 -15.21 22.16 10.65
CA LYS A 203 -15.87 22.25 11.95
C LYS A 203 -15.00 23.01 12.96
N PRO A 204 -15.60 23.83 13.83
CA PRO A 204 -14.87 24.58 14.86
C PRO A 204 -14.28 23.66 15.92
N ILE A 205 -13.13 24.06 16.45
CA ILE A 205 -12.55 23.56 17.70
C ILE A 205 -12.94 24.58 18.76
N TYR A 206 -13.78 24.14 19.71
CA TYR A 206 -14.27 24.98 20.78
C TYR A 206 -13.32 24.95 21.98
N ALA A 207 -13.13 26.10 22.65
CA ALA A 207 -12.27 26.20 23.83
C ALA A 207 -12.65 25.21 24.94
N GLY A 208 -13.95 24.93 25.10
CA GLY A 208 -14.49 23.97 26.07
C GLY A 208 -14.45 22.50 25.62
N GLY A 209 -13.87 22.17 24.47
CA GLY A 209 -13.81 20.79 23.95
C GLY A 209 -15.18 20.18 23.67
N LEU A 210 -16.10 21.01 23.17
CA LEU A 210 -17.48 20.59 22.89
C LEU A 210 -17.53 19.75 21.62
N ASP A 211 -18.05 18.53 21.73
CA ASP A 211 -18.31 17.65 20.59
C ASP A 211 -19.75 17.82 20.06
N GLU A 212 -19.93 17.65 18.77
CA GLU A 212 -21.18 17.82 18.01
C GLU A 212 -22.31 16.92 18.54
N SER A 213 -21.96 15.71 19.02
CA SER A 213 -22.92 14.78 19.62
C SER A 213 -23.49 15.28 20.97
N THR A 214 -22.73 16.13 21.68
CA THR A 214 -23.08 16.58 23.03
C THR A 214 -23.47 18.05 23.09
N ILE A 215 -23.07 18.86 22.11
CA ILE A 215 -23.22 20.31 22.15
C ILE A 215 -24.68 20.74 22.20
N LYS A 216 -25.56 20.08 21.43
CA LYS A 216 -27.00 20.41 21.42
C LYS A 216 -27.63 20.20 22.80
N ASN A 217 -27.35 19.06 23.43
CA ASN A 217 -27.86 18.74 24.77
C ASN A 217 -27.29 19.67 25.84
N LYS A 218 -25.98 19.96 25.77
CA LYS A 218 -25.32 20.88 26.69
C LYS A 218 -25.88 22.31 26.56
N LEU A 219 -26.09 22.78 25.32
CA LEU A 219 -26.67 24.09 25.01
C LEU A 219 -28.11 24.19 25.52
N GLN A 220 -28.95 23.17 25.26
CA GLN A 220 -30.34 23.10 25.72
C GLN A 220 -30.44 23.01 27.26
N SER A 221 -29.47 22.38 27.92
CA SER A 221 -29.42 22.30 29.38
C SER A 221 -28.91 23.57 30.07
N GLY A 222 -28.54 24.62 29.32
CA GLY A 222 -28.00 25.86 29.86
C GLY A 222 -26.62 25.72 30.52
N LYS A 223 -25.93 24.59 30.32
CA LYS A 223 -24.64 24.27 30.96
C LYS A 223 -23.41 24.73 30.15
N VAL A 224 -23.61 25.56 29.14
CA VAL A 224 -22.55 26.03 28.24
C VAL A 224 -22.33 27.51 28.45
N THR A 225 -21.11 27.90 28.82
CA THR A 225 -20.74 29.32 28.96
C THR A 225 -20.28 29.89 27.61
N PRO A 226 -20.39 31.22 27.39
CA PRO A 226 -19.87 31.88 26.19
C PRO A 226 -18.39 31.57 25.93
N ASP A 227 -17.56 31.49 26.97
CA ASP A 227 -16.15 31.15 26.85
C ASP A 227 -15.90 29.73 26.31
N GLN A 228 -16.80 28.79 26.62
CA GLN A 228 -16.67 27.40 26.16
C GLN A 228 -17.00 27.24 24.66
N ILE A 229 -17.80 28.13 24.07
CA ILE A 229 -18.17 28.13 22.65
C ILE A 229 -17.28 29.03 21.80
N LYS A 230 -16.27 29.67 22.39
CA LYS A 230 -15.27 30.41 21.62
C LYS A 230 -14.54 29.46 20.68
N VAL A 231 -14.55 29.79 19.39
CA VAL A 231 -13.79 29.07 18.37
C VAL A 231 -12.31 29.43 18.54
N ILE A 232 -11.47 28.43 18.76
CA ILE A 232 -10.01 28.59 18.95
C ILE A 232 -9.20 27.95 17.82
N GLY A 233 -9.89 27.36 16.84
CA GLY A 233 -9.28 26.71 15.70
C GLY A 233 -10.34 26.00 14.86
N ARG A 234 -9.89 25.38 13.76
CA ARG A 234 -10.73 24.63 12.83
C ARG A 234 -10.12 23.25 12.59
N ARG A 235 -10.97 22.25 12.33
CA ARG A 235 -10.56 20.85 12.07
C ARG A 235 -10.16 20.59 10.62
N GLY A 236 -10.19 21.61 9.76
CA GLY A 236 -10.09 21.48 8.31
C GLY A 236 -11.42 21.09 7.66
N GLY A 237 -11.69 21.60 6.46
CA GLY A 237 -12.94 21.37 5.75
C GLY A 237 -12.80 20.49 4.51
N HIS A 238 -13.84 20.54 3.69
CA HIS A 238 -13.82 20.02 2.33
C HIS A 238 -12.88 20.85 1.46
N THR A 239 -12.21 20.19 0.53
CA THR A 239 -11.33 20.81 -0.47
C THR A 239 -11.67 20.31 -1.86
N ILE A 240 -11.59 21.21 -2.83
CA ILE A 240 -11.52 20.92 -4.26
C ILE A 240 -10.26 21.62 -4.75
N VAL A 241 -9.33 20.87 -5.32
CA VAL A 241 -8.00 21.35 -5.71
C VAL A 241 -7.75 20.94 -7.15
N MET A 242 -7.28 21.88 -7.95
CA MET A 242 -6.78 21.71 -9.31
C MET A 242 -5.39 22.33 -9.33
N ASP A 243 -4.37 21.52 -9.59
CA ASP A 243 -2.99 21.91 -9.46
C ASP A 243 -2.22 21.45 -10.69
N ASP A 244 -1.58 22.38 -11.39
CA ASP A 244 -0.77 22.08 -12.57
C ASP A 244 0.64 21.55 -12.20
N GLY A 245 0.89 21.36 -10.89
CA GLY A 245 2.14 20.84 -10.34
C GLY A 245 3.14 21.94 -9.99
N ASP A 246 4.12 21.59 -9.18
CA ASP A 246 5.28 22.45 -8.94
C ASP A 246 6.26 22.42 -10.13
N ILE A 247 7.43 23.07 -9.99
CA ILE A 247 8.44 23.14 -11.05
C ILE A 247 8.97 21.76 -11.49
N ASP A 248 8.91 20.77 -10.59
CA ASP A 248 9.33 19.40 -10.84
C ASP A 248 8.13 18.51 -11.27
N GLY A 249 6.93 19.10 -11.42
CA GLY A 249 5.69 18.41 -11.77
C GLY A 249 5.03 17.67 -10.60
N VAL A 250 5.49 17.88 -9.36
CA VAL A 250 4.89 17.24 -8.18
C VAL A 250 3.53 17.85 -7.89
N ASP A 251 2.58 17.00 -7.48
CA ASP A 251 1.19 17.35 -7.20
C ASP A 251 0.44 17.90 -8.42
N GLN A 252 0.82 17.52 -9.64
CA GLN A 252 -0.02 17.76 -10.82
C GLN A 252 -1.26 16.86 -10.75
N LEU A 253 -2.40 17.42 -10.31
CA LEU A 253 -3.59 16.65 -9.98
C LEU A 253 -4.89 17.47 -9.90
N VAL A 254 -6.00 16.75 -9.95
CA VAL A 254 -7.32 17.21 -9.49
C VAL A 254 -7.76 16.34 -8.31
N ARG A 255 -8.09 16.96 -7.18
CA ARG A 255 -8.54 16.24 -5.98
C ARG A 255 -9.76 16.87 -5.33
N ILE A 256 -10.70 16.00 -4.98
CA ILE A 256 -11.84 16.33 -4.11
C ILE A 256 -11.67 15.56 -2.82
N ARG A 257 -11.60 16.26 -1.69
CA ARG A 257 -11.51 15.64 -0.37
C ARG A 257 -12.52 16.23 0.59
N THR A 258 -13.28 15.38 1.26
CA THR A 258 -14.24 15.80 2.30
C THR A 258 -13.54 16.08 3.62
N ALA A 259 -14.15 16.91 4.49
CA ALA A 259 -13.63 17.21 5.82
C ALA A 259 -13.36 15.95 6.69
N LYS A 260 -14.11 14.87 6.47
CA LYS A 260 -13.94 13.60 7.19
C LYS A 260 -12.82 12.73 6.61
N GLY A 261 -12.44 12.94 5.34
CA GLY A 261 -11.34 12.23 4.68
C GLY A 261 -11.67 11.42 3.43
N HIS A 262 -12.93 11.33 3.00
CA HIS A 262 -13.23 10.68 1.70
C HIS A 262 -12.54 11.44 0.59
N GLN A 263 -11.91 10.73 -0.33
CA GLN A 263 -11.07 11.34 -1.36
C GLN A 263 -11.30 10.68 -2.71
N ILE A 264 -11.32 11.51 -3.74
CA ILE A 264 -11.15 11.15 -5.14
C ILE A 264 -9.96 11.99 -5.65
N SER A 265 -8.97 11.35 -6.23
CA SER A 265 -7.77 11.99 -6.78
C SER A 265 -7.53 11.49 -8.20
N LEU A 266 -7.33 12.41 -9.12
CA LEU A 266 -6.85 12.17 -10.48
C LEU A 266 -5.46 12.79 -10.52
N SER A 267 -4.42 11.99 -10.63
CA SER A 267 -3.03 12.44 -10.50
C SER A 267 -2.28 12.13 -11.78
N ASP A 268 -1.80 13.19 -12.43
CA ASP A 268 -0.99 13.09 -13.64
C ASP A 268 0.44 12.70 -13.26
N ASN A 269 1.02 13.30 -12.21
CA ASN A 269 2.36 12.97 -11.73
C ASN A 269 2.48 11.54 -11.16
N GLY A 270 1.36 10.98 -10.73
CA GLY A 270 1.25 9.61 -10.22
C GLY A 270 0.64 8.63 -11.21
N ASP A 271 0.31 9.06 -12.43
CA ASP A 271 -0.33 8.26 -13.49
C ASP A 271 -1.50 7.38 -12.99
N CYS A 272 -2.39 7.91 -12.14
CA CYS A 272 -3.44 7.10 -11.52
C CYS A 272 -4.73 7.87 -11.19
N ILE A 273 -5.82 7.11 -11.09
CA ILE A 273 -7.08 7.56 -10.47
C ILE A 273 -7.31 6.75 -9.20
N TYR A 274 -7.48 7.44 -8.08
CA TYR A 274 -7.56 6.82 -6.76
C TYR A 274 -8.78 7.31 -5.98
N ILE A 275 -9.53 6.36 -5.40
CA ILE A 275 -10.70 6.63 -4.56
C ILE A 275 -10.54 5.89 -3.25
N ILE A 276 -10.63 6.59 -2.12
CA ILE A 276 -10.53 5.99 -0.79
C ILE A 276 -11.63 6.49 0.15
N HIS A 277 -12.19 5.55 0.92
CA HIS A 277 -13.12 5.90 1.98
C HIS A 277 -12.37 6.60 3.14
N ALA A 278 -13.04 7.52 3.83
CA ALA A 278 -12.48 8.30 4.95
C ALA A 278 -11.83 7.48 6.07
N ASN A 279 -12.08 6.18 6.10
CA ASN A 279 -11.65 5.31 7.18
C ASN A 279 -10.59 4.26 6.80
N GLY A 280 -10.12 4.26 5.54
CA GLY A 280 -9.11 3.32 5.02
C GLY A 280 -9.62 1.93 4.63
N GLN A 281 -10.82 1.53 5.04
CA GLN A 281 -11.30 0.15 4.91
C GLN A 281 -11.73 -0.27 3.51
N SER A 282 -11.77 0.66 2.57
CA SER A 282 -11.99 0.37 1.16
C SER A 282 -11.39 1.44 0.27
N TRP A 283 -10.82 0.99 -0.85
CA TRP A 283 -10.25 1.84 -1.88
C TRP A 283 -10.32 1.16 -3.25
N ILE A 284 -10.24 1.97 -4.31
CA ILE A 284 -10.19 1.55 -5.70
C ILE A 284 -9.11 2.38 -6.40
N GLU A 285 -8.31 1.74 -7.25
CA GLU A 285 -7.30 2.38 -8.09
C GLU A 285 -7.41 1.93 -9.55
N LEU A 286 -7.31 2.89 -10.47
CA LEU A 286 -6.95 2.66 -11.86
C LEU A 286 -5.48 3.06 -12.02
N GLY A 287 -4.61 2.10 -12.27
CA GLY A 287 -3.17 2.29 -12.36
C GLY A 287 -2.65 2.39 -13.79
N LYS A 288 -1.46 2.97 -13.96
CA LYS A 288 -0.83 3.22 -15.27
C LYS A 288 -0.63 1.98 -16.14
N GLU A 289 -0.45 0.82 -15.51
CA GLU A 289 -0.27 -0.47 -16.19
C GLU A 289 -1.63 -1.12 -16.56
N GLY A 290 -2.68 -0.32 -16.74
CA GLY A 290 -4.02 -0.82 -17.06
C GLY A 290 -4.64 -1.69 -15.96
N THR A 291 -4.11 -1.61 -14.73
CA THR A 291 -4.60 -2.38 -13.59
C THR A 291 -5.82 -1.72 -12.97
N LEU A 292 -6.74 -2.55 -12.49
CA LEU A 292 -7.83 -2.14 -11.61
C LEU A 292 -7.69 -2.91 -10.31
N ASP A 293 -7.33 -2.20 -9.24
CA ASP A 293 -7.24 -2.78 -7.90
C ASP A 293 -8.44 -2.35 -7.06
N VAL A 294 -9.03 -3.33 -6.36
CA VAL A 294 -10.19 -3.12 -5.50
C VAL A 294 -9.95 -3.80 -4.16
N PHE A 295 -9.99 -3.03 -3.08
CA PHE A 295 -9.86 -3.53 -1.72
C PHE A 295 -11.07 -3.20 -0.86
N SER A 296 -11.48 -4.16 -0.03
CA SER A 296 -12.53 -3.99 0.98
C SER A 296 -12.30 -4.95 2.15
N THR A 297 -12.30 -4.44 3.38
CA THR A 297 -12.08 -5.28 4.58
C THR A 297 -13.26 -6.19 4.93
N ASN A 298 -14.44 -5.99 4.34
CA ASN A 298 -15.65 -6.73 4.71
C ASN A 298 -16.21 -7.55 3.53
N SER A 299 -16.63 -6.89 2.47
CA SER A 299 -17.21 -7.55 1.30
C SER A 299 -17.18 -6.67 0.07
N VAL A 300 -17.19 -7.32 -1.09
CA VAL A 300 -17.51 -6.73 -2.40
C VAL A 300 -18.77 -7.44 -2.89
N ASN A 301 -19.84 -6.69 -3.16
CA ASN A 301 -21.13 -7.23 -3.57
C ASN A 301 -21.46 -6.75 -4.99
N VAL A 302 -21.68 -7.68 -5.91
CA VAL A 302 -21.99 -7.40 -7.31
C VAL A 302 -23.35 -8.00 -7.66
N ARG A 303 -24.26 -7.18 -8.19
CA ARG A 303 -25.59 -7.61 -8.65
C ARG A 303 -25.96 -6.88 -9.93
N THR A 304 -26.52 -7.62 -10.88
CA THR A 304 -27.14 -7.09 -12.10
C THR A 304 -28.55 -7.65 -12.24
N GLN A 305 -29.41 -6.96 -12.99
CA GLN A 305 -30.69 -7.50 -13.48
C GLN A 305 -30.55 -8.19 -14.85
N GLY A 306 -29.44 -7.93 -15.55
CA GLY A 306 -29.08 -8.56 -16.82
C GLY A 306 -28.02 -9.64 -16.62
N THR A 307 -26.93 -9.55 -17.39
CA THR A 307 -25.85 -10.55 -17.42
C THR A 307 -24.59 -10.03 -16.73
N ILE A 308 -23.85 -10.91 -16.04
CA ILE A 308 -22.46 -10.69 -15.62
C ILE A 308 -21.59 -11.55 -16.54
N ASN A 309 -20.61 -10.93 -17.20
CA ASN A 309 -19.63 -11.63 -18.03
C ASN A 309 -18.24 -11.47 -17.39
N LEU A 310 -17.45 -12.55 -17.41
CA LEU A 310 -16.06 -12.57 -16.98
C LEU A 310 -15.24 -13.23 -18.09
N HIS A 311 -14.19 -12.56 -18.57
CA HIS A 311 -13.31 -13.04 -19.65
C HIS A 311 -11.87 -12.64 -19.31
N ALA A 312 -10.93 -13.57 -19.50
CA ALA A 312 -9.50 -13.31 -19.44
C ALA A 312 -8.81 -14.21 -20.48
N ASP A 313 -7.82 -13.67 -21.21
CA ASP A 313 -7.09 -14.42 -22.23
C ASP A 313 -6.10 -15.43 -21.63
N LYS A 314 -5.71 -15.20 -20.38
CA LYS A 314 -4.77 -16.05 -19.64
C LYS A 314 -5.50 -16.85 -18.56
N ASP A 315 -5.62 -16.30 -17.36
CA ASP A 315 -6.10 -17.03 -16.18
C ASP A 315 -7.25 -16.29 -15.48
N ILE A 316 -8.22 -17.07 -14.97
CA ILE A 316 -9.17 -16.61 -13.95
C ILE A 316 -8.91 -17.41 -12.68
N ASN A 317 -8.36 -16.73 -11.66
CA ASN A 317 -8.06 -17.32 -10.36
C ASN A 317 -9.11 -16.93 -9.32
N MET A 318 -9.73 -17.92 -8.67
CA MET A 318 -10.75 -17.70 -7.62
C MET A 318 -10.34 -18.42 -6.33
N TYR A 319 -10.05 -17.63 -5.29
CA TYR A 319 -9.63 -18.15 -3.99
C TYR A 319 -10.62 -17.75 -2.88
N ALA A 320 -10.97 -18.70 -2.01
CA ALA A 320 -11.71 -18.42 -0.79
C ALA A 320 -11.15 -19.27 0.35
N GLY A 321 -10.86 -18.66 1.51
CA GLY A 321 -10.36 -19.37 2.68
C GLY A 321 -11.37 -20.31 3.35
N ASN A 322 -12.64 -20.29 2.94
CA ASN A 322 -13.70 -21.13 3.50
C ASN A 322 -14.43 -21.94 2.42
N LYS A 323 -15.31 -21.29 1.65
CA LYS A 323 -16.13 -21.98 0.63
C LYS A 323 -16.44 -21.08 -0.57
N ILE A 324 -16.54 -21.71 -1.73
CA ILE A 324 -17.15 -21.13 -2.94
C ILE A 324 -18.50 -21.83 -3.13
N ASN A 325 -19.57 -21.06 -3.34
CA ASN A 325 -20.90 -21.61 -3.63
C ASN A 325 -21.34 -21.13 -5.02
N LEU A 326 -21.73 -22.06 -5.89
CA LEU A 326 -22.27 -21.79 -7.22
C LEU A 326 -23.67 -22.41 -7.34
N SER A 327 -24.65 -21.66 -7.81
CA SER A 327 -26.02 -22.13 -7.98
C SER A 327 -26.70 -21.40 -9.13
N ALA A 328 -27.36 -22.16 -10.01
CA ALA A 328 -28.23 -21.63 -11.06
C ALA A 328 -29.59 -22.34 -11.00
N LYS A 329 -30.66 -21.66 -11.41
CA LYS A 329 -32.01 -22.25 -11.42
C LYS A 329 -32.24 -23.22 -12.58
N ALA A 330 -31.60 -22.96 -13.72
CA ALA A 330 -31.75 -23.77 -14.92
C ALA A 330 -30.56 -24.72 -15.09
N GLU A 331 -29.39 -24.18 -15.39
CA GLU A 331 -28.21 -24.97 -15.76
C GLU A 331 -26.89 -24.33 -15.31
N VAL A 332 -25.87 -25.16 -15.13
CA VAL A 332 -24.47 -24.77 -14.99
C VAL A 332 -23.67 -25.62 -15.97
N ASN A 333 -22.99 -24.97 -16.92
CA ASN A 333 -22.15 -25.62 -17.92
C ASN A 333 -20.67 -25.37 -17.60
N ILE A 334 -19.86 -26.44 -17.61
CA ILE A 334 -18.41 -26.39 -17.38
C ILE A 334 -17.74 -27.16 -18.50
N GLU A 335 -16.88 -26.49 -19.27
CA GLU A 335 -16.19 -27.07 -20.42
C GLU A 335 -14.69 -26.75 -20.37
N SER A 336 -13.86 -27.73 -20.74
CA SER A 336 -12.43 -27.57 -20.98
C SER A 336 -12.03 -28.43 -22.17
N GLN A 337 -11.33 -27.85 -23.14
CA GLN A 337 -10.93 -28.55 -24.37
C GLN A 337 -9.81 -29.57 -24.13
N SER A 338 -9.02 -29.39 -23.07
CA SER A 338 -7.88 -30.25 -22.78
C SER A 338 -8.16 -31.16 -21.58
N LYS A 339 -8.32 -30.58 -20.39
CA LYS A 339 -8.46 -31.32 -19.14
C LYS A 339 -9.38 -30.59 -18.17
N LEU A 340 -10.28 -31.33 -17.54
CA LEU A 340 -11.03 -30.90 -16.36
C LEU A 340 -10.52 -31.68 -15.15
N ASN A 341 -9.96 -30.97 -14.17
CA ASN A 341 -9.41 -31.56 -12.95
C ASN A 341 -10.34 -31.24 -11.77
N MET A 342 -10.76 -32.27 -11.03
CA MET A 342 -11.58 -32.14 -9.83
C MET A 342 -10.98 -32.97 -8.69
N SER A 343 -10.68 -32.33 -7.57
CA SER A 343 -10.07 -32.97 -6.39
C SER A 343 -10.75 -32.52 -5.11
N GLY A 344 -11.02 -33.46 -4.20
CA GLY A 344 -11.42 -33.19 -2.82
C GLY A 344 -10.61 -34.08 -1.88
N THR A 345 -9.90 -33.47 -0.91
CA THR A 345 -9.02 -34.20 0.00
C THR A 345 -9.77 -35.21 0.87
N ASN A 346 -10.98 -34.86 1.29
CA ASN A 346 -11.81 -35.74 2.14
C ASN A 346 -12.81 -36.54 1.31
N SER A 347 -13.60 -35.87 0.48
CA SER A 347 -14.61 -36.52 -0.36
C SER A 347 -15.01 -35.66 -1.56
N ILE A 348 -15.53 -36.33 -2.59
CA ILE A 348 -16.31 -35.75 -3.68
C ILE A 348 -17.67 -36.45 -3.66
N LEU A 349 -18.76 -35.67 -3.60
CA LEU A 349 -20.12 -36.19 -3.61
C LEU A 349 -20.85 -35.68 -4.86
N LEU A 350 -21.36 -36.60 -5.66
CA LEU A 350 -22.18 -36.30 -6.83
C LEU A 350 -23.57 -36.87 -6.62
N TYR A 351 -24.59 -36.04 -6.76
CA TYR A 351 -25.98 -36.43 -6.54
C TYR A 351 -26.87 -35.83 -7.62
N SER A 352 -27.79 -36.66 -8.13
CA SER A 352 -28.89 -36.24 -8.98
C SER A 352 -30.15 -36.97 -8.53
N LYS A 353 -31.28 -36.27 -8.54
CA LYS A 353 -32.59 -36.87 -8.22
C LYS A 353 -33.04 -37.87 -9.28
N GLN A 354 -32.56 -37.74 -10.52
CA GLN A 354 -33.03 -38.53 -11.64
C GLN A 354 -31.91 -39.33 -12.29
N ASN A 355 -30.85 -38.65 -12.77
CA ASN A 355 -29.82 -39.28 -13.57
C ASN A 355 -28.45 -38.62 -13.34
N ILE A 356 -27.41 -39.45 -13.17
CA ILE A 356 -26.01 -39.09 -13.33
C ILE A 356 -25.49 -39.85 -14.55
N GLY A 357 -25.21 -39.15 -15.64
CA GLY A 357 -24.63 -39.72 -16.86
C GLY A 357 -23.13 -39.46 -16.93
N VAL A 358 -22.35 -40.49 -17.28
CA VAL A 358 -20.92 -40.38 -17.60
C VAL A 358 -20.67 -41.07 -18.94
N ARG A 359 -20.18 -40.32 -19.92
CA ARG A 359 -19.82 -40.84 -21.24
C ARG A 359 -18.35 -40.51 -21.52
N SER A 360 -17.61 -41.50 -22.03
CA SER A 360 -16.28 -41.32 -22.62
C SER A 360 -16.29 -42.01 -23.99
N ASP A 361 -15.90 -41.30 -25.05
CA ASP A 361 -15.75 -41.91 -26.38
C ASP A 361 -14.46 -42.76 -26.48
N GLY A 362 -13.51 -42.52 -25.57
CA GLY A 362 -12.32 -43.33 -25.39
C GLY A 362 -12.48 -44.28 -24.20
N THR A 363 -11.60 -44.12 -23.21
CA THR A 363 -11.55 -44.98 -22.03
C THR A 363 -12.24 -44.32 -20.84
N LEU A 364 -13.00 -45.11 -20.08
CA LEU A 364 -13.47 -44.76 -18.74
C LEU A 364 -12.78 -45.66 -17.72
N ALA A 365 -12.02 -45.07 -16.79
CA ALA A 365 -11.34 -45.79 -15.72
C ALA A 365 -11.81 -45.26 -14.36
N LEU A 366 -12.18 -46.17 -13.46
CA LEU A 366 -12.58 -45.86 -12.08
C LEU A 366 -11.70 -46.70 -11.14
N LYS A 367 -10.92 -46.03 -10.28
CA LYS A 367 -9.97 -46.69 -9.37
C LYS A 367 -10.26 -46.30 -7.93
N ALA A 368 -10.40 -47.30 -7.07
CA ALA A 368 -10.47 -47.13 -5.62
C ALA A 368 -9.33 -47.91 -4.96
N SER A 369 -8.60 -47.30 -4.02
CA SER A 369 -7.46 -47.96 -3.35
C SER A 369 -7.89 -48.99 -2.29
N LYS A 370 -9.16 -48.99 -1.88
CA LYS A 370 -9.69 -49.91 -0.85
C LYS A 370 -10.93 -50.64 -1.33
N VAL A 371 -12.02 -49.91 -1.55
CA VAL A 371 -13.33 -50.50 -1.91
C VAL A 371 -13.93 -49.67 -3.04
N GLY A 372 -14.27 -50.35 -4.14
CA GLY A 372 -15.25 -49.86 -5.11
C GLY A 372 -16.57 -50.58 -4.86
N SER A 373 -17.68 -49.85 -4.78
CA SER A 373 -19.02 -50.41 -4.61
C SER A 373 -19.95 -49.84 -5.68
N PHE A 374 -20.76 -50.70 -6.27
CA PHE A 374 -21.78 -50.35 -7.24
C PHE A 374 -23.08 -51.03 -6.84
N ASP A 375 -24.08 -50.23 -6.48
CA ASP A 375 -25.41 -50.69 -6.14
C ASP A 375 -26.41 -50.06 -7.11
N GLY A 376 -27.04 -50.91 -7.93
CA GLY A 376 -28.06 -50.48 -8.89
C GLY A 376 -29.46 -50.34 -8.28
N GLY A 377 -29.62 -50.59 -6.98
CA GLY A 377 -30.90 -50.69 -6.32
C GLY A 377 -31.66 -51.93 -6.81
N SER A 378 -32.54 -51.75 -7.79
CA SER A 378 -33.34 -52.84 -8.37
C SER A 378 -32.64 -53.61 -9.48
N GLN A 379 -31.75 -52.96 -10.25
CA GLN A 379 -31.13 -53.55 -11.44
C GLN A 379 -29.74 -52.96 -11.71
N LEU A 380 -28.77 -53.83 -12.01
CA LEU A 380 -27.43 -53.46 -12.46
C LEU A 380 -27.10 -54.23 -13.74
N ASP A 381 -26.99 -53.51 -14.87
CA ASP A 381 -26.66 -54.09 -16.16
C ASP A 381 -25.23 -53.75 -16.57
N LEU A 382 -24.47 -54.76 -17.01
CA LEU A 382 -23.11 -54.61 -17.54
C LEU A 382 -23.04 -55.24 -18.93
N LYS A 383 -22.61 -54.45 -19.93
CA LYS A 383 -22.47 -54.91 -21.31
C LYS A 383 -21.12 -54.46 -21.89
N GLY A 384 -20.37 -55.39 -22.45
CA GLY A 384 -19.11 -55.13 -23.13
C GLY A 384 -18.76 -56.27 -24.08
N GLY A 385 -17.77 -56.06 -24.97
CA GLY A 385 -17.26 -57.12 -25.84
C GLY A 385 -16.58 -58.24 -25.05
N CYS A 386 -15.92 -57.90 -23.94
CA CYS A 386 -15.41 -58.82 -22.94
C CYS A 386 -15.67 -58.23 -21.55
N ILE A 387 -16.07 -59.07 -20.59
CA ILE A 387 -16.17 -58.71 -19.17
C ILE A 387 -15.09 -59.50 -18.43
N GLY A 388 -14.00 -58.83 -18.08
CA GLY A 388 -12.93 -59.41 -17.29
C GLY A 388 -13.22 -59.29 -15.80
N LEU A 389 -13.22 -60.40 -15.08
CA LEU A 389 -13.31 -60.44 -13.62
C LEU A 389 -11.97 -60.94 -13.08
N ASN A 390 -11.24 -60.07 -12.38
CA ASN A 390 -9.92 -60.36 -11.83
C ASN A 390 -8.85 -60.84 -12.85
N SER A 391 -8.99 -60.48 -14.13
CA SER A 391 -8.14 -61.00 -15.22
C SER A 391 -7.55 -59.94 -16.17
N GLY A 392 -7.91 -58.65 -16.02
CA GLY A 392 -7.63 -57.62 -17.04
C GLY A 392 -6.48 -56.65 -16.76
N GLY A 393 -5.91 -56.62 -15.55
CA GLY A 393 -4.98 -55.56 -15.12
C GLY A 393 -5.68 -54.19 -14.99
N GLY A 394 -5.38 -53.43 -13.94
CA GLY A 394 -6.01 -52.12 -13.74
C GLY A 394 -5.38 -51.05 -14.63
N LEU A 395 -6.20 -50.21 -15.29
CA LEU A 395 -5.71 -48.98 -15.92
C LEU A 395 -5.29 -47.98 -14.83
N PRO A 396 -4.13 -47.30 -14.98
CA PRO A 396 -3.72 -46.27 -14.04
C PRO A 396 -4.69 -45.09 -14.09
N VAL A 397 -5.03 -44.56 -12.91
CA VAL A 397 -5.75 -43.30 -12.74
C VAL A 397 -4.87 -42.44 -11.84
N ASP A 398 -4.37 -41.34 -12.38
CA ASP A 398 -3.48 -40.44 -11.66
C ASP A 398 -4.25 -39.51 -10.72
N MET A 399 -3.62 -39.12 -9.63
CA MET A 399 -4.18 -38.14 -8.70
C MET A 399 -4.10 -36.74 -9.34
N VAL A 400 -5.18 -35.97 -9.21
CA VAL A 400 -5.17 -34.53 -9.56
C VAL A 400 -4.25 -33.80 -8.57
N PRO A 401 -3.20 -33.10 -9.03
CA PRO A 401 -2.31 -32.36 -8.15
C PRO A 401 -3.05 -31.17 -7.52
N ALA A 402 -2.68 -30.81 -6.29
CA ALA A 402 -3.21 -29.62 -5.65
C ALA A 402 -2.80 -28.35 -6.43
N ILE A 403 -3.70 -27.36 -6.50
CA ILE A 403 -3.36 -26.06 -7.08
C ILE A 403 -2.34 -25.39 -6.18
N ARG A 404 -1.23 -24.96 -6.78
CA ARG A 404 -0.18 -24.24 -6.08
C ARG A 404 -0.70 -22.91 -5.53
N LYS A 405 -0.44 -22.64 -4.26
CA LYS A 405 -0.65 -21.32 -3.66
C LYS A 405 0.64 -20.50 -3.75
N GLN A 406 0.48 -19.21 -3.94
CA GLN A 406 1.51 -18.19 -3.84
C GLN A 406 1.38 -17.49 -2.49
N LYS A 407 2.50 -16.93 -2.01
CA LYS A 407 2.51 -16.04 -0.85
C LYS A 407 2.64 -14.60 -1.34
N VAL A 408 1.62 -13.80 -1.11
CA VAL A 408 1.55 -12.38 -1.49
C VAL A 408 1.59 -11.50 -0.24
N SER A 409 1.84 -10.20 -0.40
CA SER A 409 1.90 -9.28 0.73
C SER A 409 0.53 -9.03 1.34
N ASP A 410 0.52 -8.70 2.63
CA ASP A 410 -0.65 -8.16 3.32
C ASP A 410 -0.23 -6.99 4.21
N THR A 411 -1.20 -6.17 4.63
CA THR A 411 -0.95 -4.97 5.42
C THR A 411 -1.60 -5.08 6.79
N PHE A 412 -0.84 -4.76 7.82
CA PHE A 412 -1.25 -4.88 9.22
C PHE A 412 -1.11 -3.57 9.95
N PHE A 413 -1.92 -3.39 11.00
CA PHE A 413 -1.81 -2.28 11.92
C PHE A 413 -1.20 -2.73 13.25
N ASN A 414 -0.16 -2.02 13.69
CA ASN A 414 0.46 -2.18 15.00
C ASN A 414 0.34 -0.86 15.79
N ALA A 415 0.01 -0.94 17.09
CA ALA A 415 -0.23 0.23 17.92
C ALA A 415 1.03 1.07 18.23
N GLN A 416 2.21 0.49 18.09
CA GLN A 416 3.51 1.13 18.29
C GLN A 416 4.10 1.67 16.98
N GLN A 417 3.94 0.93 15.88
CA GLN A 417 4.59 1.24 14.60
C GLN A 417 3.66 1.89 13.56
N GLY A 418 2.34 1.78 13.75
CA GLY A 418 1.35 2.20 12.76
C GLY A 418 1.08 1.12 11.71
N TRP A 419 0.75 1.53 10.49
CA TRP A 419 0.56 0.62 9.36
C TRP A 419 1.90 0.13 8.80
N PHE A 420 2.00 -1.16 8.52
CA PHE A 420 3.16 -1.77 7.89
C PHE A 420 2.74 -2.91 6.97
N THR A 421 3.50 -3.10 5.88
CA THR A 421 3.30 -4.18 4.92
C THR A 421 4.18 -5.37 5.31
N SER A 422 3.60 -6.56 5.34
CA SER A 422 4.33 -7.82 5.53
C SER A 422 4.28 -8.61 4.22
N PHE A 423 5.45 -8.84 3.63
CA PHE A 423 5.58 -9.59 2.38
C PHE A 423 5.40 -11.09 2.65
N GLY A 424 4.70 -11.79 1.74
CA GLY A 424 4.46 -13.23 1.85
C GLY A 424 3.51 -13.66 2.98
N ALA A 425 2.79 -12.72 3.60
CA ALA A 425 1.89 -13.00 4.72
C ALA A 425 0.54 -13.62 4.31
N LEU A 426 0.10 -13.40 3.07
CA LEU A 426 -1.18 -13.88 2.55
C LEU A 426 -0.98 -15.03 1.57
N GLU A 427 -1.57 -16.19 1.85
CA GLU A 427 -1.58 -17.31 0.92
C GLU A 427 -2.79 -17.23 -0.02
N SER A 428 -2.56 -17.30 -1.33
CA SER A 428 -3.64 -17.26 -2.34
C SER A 428 -3.20 -17.94 -3.64
N ILE A 429 -4.14 -18.36 -4.48
CA ILE A 429 -3.83 -18.76 -5.88
C ILE A 429 -3.89 -17.57 -6.84
N VAL A 430 -4.28 -16.39 -6.35
CA VAL A 430 -4.37 -15.15 -7.13
C VAL A 430 -2.99 -14.50 -7.19
N SER A 431 -2.58 -14.05 -8.38
CA SER A 431 -1.28 -13.43 -8.64
C SER A 431 -1.07 -12.06 -7.98
N ARG A 432 -2.17 -11.37 -7.63
CA ARG A 432 -2.18 -10.08 -6.95
C ARG A 432 -3.44 -9.94 -6.13
N ALA A 433 -3.28 -9.76 -4.83
CA ALA A 433 -4.39 -9.55 -3.90
C ALA A 433 -4.17 -8.20 -3.18
N PRO A 434 -4.87 -7.13 -3.59
CA PRO A 434 -4.81 -5.85 -2.91
C PRO A 434 -5.08 -5.98 -1.40
N SER A 435 -4.30 -5.27 -0.58
CA SER A 435 -4.47 -5.20 0.88
C SER A 435 -4.82 -3.78 1.33
N HIS A 436 -4.91 -3.56 2.64
CA HIS A 436 -5.07 -2.21 3.19
C HIS A 436 -3.84 -1.35 2.82
N GLU A 437 -4.02 -0.03 2.75
CA GLU A 437 -2.91 0.90 2.59
C GLU A 437 -1.95 0.87 3.81
N PRO A 438 -0.64 1.01 3.64
CA PRO A 438 0.07 1.26 2.39
C PRO A 438 0.13 0.01 1.51
N TRP A 439 -0.33 0.13 0.27
CA TRP A 439 -0.24 -0.92 -0.74
C TRP A 439 1.05 -0.76 -1.56
N PRO A 440 1.99 -1.71 -1.51
CA PRO A 440 3.33 -1.51 -2.08
C PRO A 440 3.38 -1.60 -3.61
N TYR A 441 2.32 -2.09 -4.26
CA TYR A 441 2.36 -2.40 -5.69
C TYR A 441 1.51 -1.48 -6.57
N HIS A 442 1.15 -0.30 -6.06
CA HIS A 442 0.49 0.74 -6.85
C HIS A 442 1.17 0.95 -8.20
N ASN A 443 0.38 1.13 -9.26
CA ASN A 443 0.89 1.33 -10.63
C ASN A 443 1.84 0.24 -11.15
N LEU A 444 1.81 -0.97 -10.57
CA LEU A 444 2.52 -2.14 -11.08
C LEU A 444 1.52 -3.16 -11.62
N GLY A 445 1.84 -3.75 -12.78
CA GLY A 445 1.09 -4.86 -13.37
C GLY A 445 1.16 -6.14 -12.54
N THR A 446 0.33 -7.13 -12.89
CA THR A 446 0.60 -8.54 -12.57
C THR A 446 1.51 -9.10 -13.66
N GLU A 447 2.31 -10.15 -13.40
CA GLU A 447 3.29 -10.64 -14.37
C GLU A 447 2.75 -10.76 -15.82
N ASN A 448 3.49 -10.11 -16.73
CA ASN A 448 3.22 -9.71 -18.12
C ASN A 448 2.51 -8.35 -18.31
N SER A 449 3.36 -7.34 -18.52
CA SER A 449 3.19 -6.25 -19.50
C SER A 449 1.78 -6.04 -20.04
N VAL A 450 1.15 -4.93 -19.67
CA VAL A 450 0.31 -4.23 -20.66
C VAL A 450 1.25 -3.65 -21.70
N ASP A 451 1.63 -4.50 -22.65
CA ASP A 451 2.27 -4.01 -23.86
C ASP A 451 1.18 -3.31 -24.66
N VAL A 452 1.29 -1.99 -24.78
CA VAL A 452 0.54 -1.20 -25.76
C VAL A 452 1.16 -1.50 -27.14
N GLY A 453 0.99 -2.74 -27.59
CA GLY A 453 1.65 -3.32 -28.75
C GLY A 453 2.28 -4.67 -28.42
N GLY A 454 1.46 -5.73 -28.39
CA GLY A 454 1.87 -7.04 -27.89
C GLY A 454 3.12 -7.64 -28.52
N GLU A 455 3.98 -8.22 -27.67
CA GLU A 455 4.48 -9.59 -27.83
C GLU A 455 4.50 -10.33 -26.47
N GLY A 456 4.43 -11.67 -26.51
CA GLY A 456 4.35 -12.54 -25.33
C GLY A 456 5.64 -12.58 -24.50
N GLN A 457 5.64 -13.43 -23.45
CA GLN A 457 6.74 -13.71 -22.51
C GLN A 457 8.12 -13.22 -22.99
N GLY A 458 8.76 -12.32 -22.23
CA GLY A 458 10.08 -11.78 -22.54
C GLY A 458 11.03 -12.89 -23.00
N SER A 459 11.49 -12.81 -24.25
CA SER A 459 12.41 -13.78 -24.80
C SER A 459 13.82 -13.44 -24.32
N LEU A 460 14.52 -14.42 -23.75
CA LEU A 460 15.94 -14.27 -23.41
C LEU A 460 16.73 -13.86 -24.65
N THR A 461 17.68 -12.93 -24.48
CA THR A 461 18.54 -12.53 -25.60
C THR A 461 19.31 -13.73 -26.16
N GLY A 462 19.63 -13.72 -27.47
CA GLY A 462 20.25 -14.88 -28.14
C GLY A 462 21.57 -15.35 -27.52
N LEU A 463 22.34 -14.44 -26.91
CA LEU A 463 23.58 -14.77 -26.19
C LEU A 463 23.29 -15.52 -24.88
N VAL A 464 22.31 -15.04 -24.10
CA VAL A 464 21.91 -15.66 -22.83
C VAL A 464 21.32 -17.06 -23.06
N LEU A 465 20.47 -17.19 -24.08
CA LEU A 465 19.91 -18.48 -24.46
C LEU A 465 21.01 -19.50 -24.85
N THR A 466 21.99 -19.07 -25.64
CA THR A 466 23.13 -19.93 -26.05
C THR A 466 23.93 -20.41 -24.84
N ALA A 467 24.20 -19.53 -23.87
CA ALA A 467 24.91 -19.87 -22.65
C ALA A 467 24.13 -20.89 -21.80
N LEU A 468 22.80 -20.71 -21.64
CA LEU A 468 21.95 -21.62 -20.89
C LEU A 468 21.76 -22.98 -21.59
N THR A 469 21.68 -23.03 -22.92
CA THR A 469 21.68 -24.32 -23.63
C THR A 469 23.00 -25.06 -23.46
N SER A 470 24.12 -24.35 -23.30
CA SER A 470 25.44 -24.98 -23.11
C SER A 470 25.56 -25.78 -21.82
N ILE A 471 24.80 -25.42 -20.77
CA ILE A 471 24.83 -26.10 -19.47
C ILE A 471 23.92 -27.32 -19.39
N GLU A 472 23.02 -27.55 -20.36
CA GLU A 472 22.15 -28.73 -20.37
C GLU A 472 22.92 -30.05 -20.40
N LYS A 473 24.11 -30.04 -21.00
CA LYS A 473 25.03 -31.19 -21.11
C LYS A 473 25.75 -31.51 -19.80
N ILE A 474 25.65 -30.65 -18.80
CA ILE A 474 26.29 -30.82 -17.50
C ILE A 474 25.35 -31.63 -16.59
N ASN A 475 25.89 -32.66 -15.95
CA ASN A 475 25.16 -33.43 -14.94
C ASN A 475 25.03 -32.60 -13.65
N PRO A 476 23.81 -32.32 -13.17
CA PRO A 476 23.62 -31.56 -11.94
C PRO A 476 24.07 -32.36 -10.71
N ILE A 477 24.75 -31.70 -9.78
CA ILE A 477 25.02 -32.22 -8.43
C ILE A 477 23.83 -31.84 -7.55
N GLY A 478 22.66 -32.38 -7.91
CA GLY A 478 21.39 -31.86 -7.46
C GLY A 478 20.97 -32.25 -6.04
N ILE A 479 20.15 -31.42 -5.41
CA ILE A 479 19.44 -31.75 -4.17
C ILE A 479 18.51 -32.96 -4.32
N THR A 480 18.22 -33.61 -3.20
CA THR A 480 17.17 -34.61 -3.06
C THR A 480 15.96 -34.01 -2.34
N PRO A 481 14.78 -34.66 -2.37
CA PRO A 481 13.64 -34.24 -1.55
C PRO A 481 13.95 -34.15 -0.04
N VAL A 482 14.91 -34.95 0.46
CA VAL A 482 15.36 -34.91 1.87
C VAL A 482 16.16 -33.64 2.15
N ASP A 483 16.99 -33.21 1.20
CA ASP A 483 17.77 -31.97 1.33
C ASP A 483 16.81 -30.76 1.37
N PHE A 484 15.78 -30.76 0.51
CA PHE A 484 14.73 -29.75 0.52
C PHE A 484 13.96 -29.72 1.85
N ALA A 485 13.52 -30.87 2.36
CA ALA A 485 12.72 -30.95 3.59
C ALA A 485 13.46 -30.48 4.85
N LYS A 486 14.80 -30.51 4.84
CA LYS A 486 15.65 -30.00 5.93
C LYS A 486 15.90 -28.50 5.82
N GLN A 487 15.68 -27.90 4.65
CA GLN A 487 15.94 -26.50 4.42
C GLN A 487 14.85 -25.66 5.11
N ILE A 488 15.27 -24.60 5.80
CA ILE A 488 14.35 -23.60 6.34
C ILE A 488 13.65 -22.93 5.14
N PRO A 489 12.31 -22.96 5.07
CA PRO A 489 11.58 -22.41 3.93
C PRO A 489 11.78 -20.90 3.76
N SER A 490 11.99 -20.45 2.53
CA SER A 490 11.97 -19.03 2.19
C SER A 490 10.54 -18.47 2.29
N ILE A 491 10.42 -17.24 2.79
CA ILE A 491 9.18 -16.46 2.74
C ILE A 491 9.16 -15.44 1.58
N LEU A 492 10.27 -15.34 0.84
CA LEU A 492 10.47 -14.40 -0.26
C LEU A 492 10.53 -15.14 -1.61
N SER A 493 9.97 -14.52 -2.65
CA SER A 493 10.12 -14.87 -4.06
C SER A 493 11.16 -13.98 -4.73
N VAL A 494 11.72 -14.43 -5.86
CA VAL A 494 12.77 -13.73 -6.61
C VAL A 494 12.40 -13.69 -8.09
N GLY A 495 11.81 -12.59 -8.57
CA GLY A 495 11.26 -12.52 -9.93
C GLY A 495 10.20 -13.60 -10.15
N SER A 496 10.29 -14.32 -11.27
CA SER A 496 9.42 -15.46 -11.58
C SER A 496 9.68 -16.70 -10.73
N ILE A 497 10.70 -16.71 -9.85
CA ILE A 497 11.04 -17.80 -8.94
C ILE A 497 10.23 -17.66 -7.65
N ASP A 498 9.33 -18.60 -7.38
CA ASP A 498 8.50 -18.55 -6.16
C ASP A 498 9.23 -19.05 -4.90
N ASN A 499 8.58 -18.92 -3.74
CA ASN A 499 9.16 -19.24 -2.43
C ASN A 499 9.64 -20.69 -2.27
N ASP A 500 8.94 -21.68 -2.82
CA ASP A 500 9.39 -23.07 -2.71
C ASP A 500 10.56 -23.31 -3.66
N GLN A 501 10.55 -22.69 -4.84
CA GLN A 501 11.67 -22.75 -5.77
C GLN A 501 12.91 -22.07 -5.19
N VAL A 502 12.75 -20.92 -4.51
CA VAL A 502 13.80 -20.27 -3.73
C VAL A 502 14.26 -21.19 -2.59
N THR A 503 13.35 -21.87 -1.89
CA THR A 503 13.71 -22.88 -0.87
C THR A 503 14.53 -24.02 -1.48
N GLY A 504 14.20 -24.46 -2.69
CA GLY A 504 15.00 -25.43 -3.44
C GLY A 504 16.38 -24.91 -3.79
N MET A 505 16.49 -23.66 -4.25
CA MET A 505 17.78 -23.01 -4.52
C MET A 505 18.63 -22.87 -3.26
N LEU A 506 18.02 -22.52 -2.11
CA LEU A 506 18.69 -22.44 -0.82
C LEU A 506 19.18 -23.82 -0.37
N ALA A 507 18.36 -24.86 -0.49
CA ALA A 507 18.77 -26.23 -0.20
C ALA A 507 19.96 -26.66 -1.09
N GLN A 508 19.94 -26.25 -2.36
CA GLN A 508 21.02 -26.50 -3.31
C GLN A 508 22.29 -25.74 -2.92
N LEU A 509 22.17 -24.49 -2.50
CA LEU A 509 23.31 -23.69 -2.06
C LEU A 509 23.94 -24.28 -0.79
N THR A 510 23.13 -24.69 0.20
CA THR A 510 23.61 -25.38 1.40
C THR A 510 24.41 -26.64 1.06
N LYS A 511 23.92 -27.41 0.07
CA LYS A 511 24.61 -28.63 -0.40
C LYS A 511 25.91 -28.33 -1.13
N ASP A 512 25.92 -27.30 -1.97
CA ASP A 512 27.09 -26.90 -2.76
C ASP A 512 28.19 -26.31 -1.85
N VAL A 513 27.81 -25.56 -0.82
CA VAL A 513 28.74 -24.94 0.15
C VAL A 513 29.29 -25.97 1.14
N GLY A 514 28.42 -26.81 1.70
CA GLY A 514 28.79 -27.87 2.65
C GLY A 514 29.38 -27.33 3.97
N GLN A 515 28.84 -26.22 4.49
CA GLN A 515 29.19 -25.65 5.79
C GLN A 515 28.00 -25.74 6.77
N GLY A 516 28.31 -25.81 8.08
CA GLY A 516 27.33 -25.72 9.16
C GLY A 516 26.94 -24.28 9.50
N LEU A 517 25.88 -24.15 10.31
CA LEU A 517 25.26 -22.86 10.66
C LEU A 517 26.22 -21.85 11.31
N PHE A 518 27.16 -22.35 12.10
CA PHE A 518 28.13 -21.54 12.86
C PHE A 518 29.49 -21.42 12.17
N ASP A 519 29.65 -22.00 10.98
CA ASP A 519 30.93 -22.03 10.30
C ASP A 519 31.21 -20.70 9.60
N ILE A 520 32.48 -20.30 9.62
CA ILE A 520 32.99 -19.16 8.88
C ILE A 520 34.37 -19.52 8.35
N THR A 521 34.54 -19.47 7.03
CA THR A 521 35.84 -19.68 6.37
C THR A 521 36.12 -18.56 5.39
N PRO A 522 37.38 -18.10 5.24
CA PRO A 522 37.72 -17.11 4.21
C PRO A 522 37.37 -17.58 2.80
N GLU A 523 37.46 -18.90 2.55
CA GLU A 523 37.29 -19.48 1.22
C GLU A 523 35.83 -19.65 0.82
N LYS A 524 34.93 -19.93 1.78
CA LYS A 524 33.51 -20.18 1.50
C LYS A 524 32.57 -19.14 2.10
N GLY A 525 33.05 -18.20 2.91
CA GLY A 525 32.22 -17.19 3.55
C GLY A 525 31.54 -17.66 4.84
N ILE A 526 30.38 -17.07 5.14
CA ILE A 526 29.71 -17.11 6.44
C ILE A 526 28.47 -18.01 6.38
N GLY A 527 28.34 -18.92 7.37
CA GLY A 527 27.13 -19.68 7.62
C GLY A 527 26.85 -20.80 6.60
N VAL A 528 25.63 -21.34 6.66
CA VAL A 528 25.21 -22.50 5.84
C VAL A 528 25.22 -22.21 4.33
N PHE A 529 24.99 -20.95 3.95
CA PHE A 529 24.93 -20.52 2.55
C PHE A 529 26.26 -19.98 2.02
N GLY A 530 27.30 -19.91 2.86
CA GLY A 530 28.61 -19.43 2.43
C GLY A 530 28.59 -17.99 1.92
N MET A 531 27.90 -17.09 2.63
CA MET A 531 27.77 -15.70 2.23
C MET A 531 29.11 -14.98 2.33
N THR A 532 29.61 -14.43 1.22
CA THR A 532 30.81 -13.59 1.20
C THR A 532 30.54 -12.23 1.85
N ALA A 533 31.59 -11.51 2.27
CA ALA A 533 31.40 -10.16 2.83
C ALA A 533 30.88 -9.20 1.76
N GLU A 534 31.26 -9.39 0.49
CA GLU A 534 30.73 -8.70 -0.67
C GLU A 534 29.22 -8.92 -0.80
N ASN A 535 28.75 -10.16 -0.62
CA ASN A 535 27.33 -10.47 -0.67
C ASN A 535 26.56 -9.86 0.50
N LEU A 536 27.12 -9.84 1.71
CA LEU A 536 26.47 -9.21 2.87
C LEU A 536 26.49 -7.69 2.79
N GLU A 537 27.53 -7.07 2.24
CA GLU A 537 27.57 -5.64 1.95
C GLU A 537 26.58 -5.30 0.83
N LEU A 538 26.56 -6.09 -0.24
CA LEU A 538 25.56 -5.98 -1.31
C LEU A 538 24.16 -6.15 -0.75
N GLY A 539 23.94 -7.07 0.18
CA GLY A 539 22.68 -7.34 0.89
C GLY A 539 22.28 -6.27 1.91
N GLY A 540 23.17 -5.32 2.23
CA GLY A 540 22.93 -4.26 3.21
C GLY A 540 23.05 -4.69 4.68
N TYR A 541 23.60 -5.88 4.93
CA TYR A 541 23.88 -6.42 6.27
C TYR A 541 25.21 -5.89 6.83
N LEU A 542 26.18 -5.62 5.94
CA LEU A 542 27.40 -4.88 6.28
C LEU A 542 27.31 -3.44 5.79
N LYS A 543 27.97 -2.53 6.51
CA LYS A 543 28.04 -1.11 6.14
C LYS A 543 28.83 -0.93 4.85
N PRO A 544 28.41 -0.03 3.94
CA PRO A 544 29.14 0.24 2.71
C PRO A 544 30.60 0.68 2.95
N GLY A 545 31.52 0.12 2.18
CA GLY A 545 32.96 0.34 2.30
C GLY A 545 33.64 -0.56 3.33
N THR A 546 32.96 -1.53 3.93
CA THR A 546 33.56 -2.52 4.83
C THR A 546 34.52 -3.42 4.07
N VAL A 547 34.09 -3.94 2.91
CA VAL A 547 34.92 -4.83 2.11
C VAL A 547 36.13 -4.08 1.58
N SER A 548 35.92 -3.03 0.78
CA SER A 548 37.00 -2.29 0.12
C SER A 548 38.04 -1.69 1.07
N ARG A 549 37.68 -1.44 2.34
CA ARG A 549 38.58 -0.85 3.34
C ARG A 549 39.30 -1.88 4.22
N PHE A 550 38.68 -3.02 4.50
CA PHE A 550 39.18 -3.96 5.51
C PHE A 550 39.42 -5.38 4.99
N LEU A 551 38.76 -5.77 3.89
CA LEU A 551 38.77 -7.12 3.32
C LEU A 551 39.10 -7.05 1.82
N SER A 552 40.36 -7.31 1.47
CA SER A 552 40.78 -7.50 0.08
C SER A 552 41.01 -8.99 -0.19
N ALA A 553 40.87 -9.41 -1.45
CA ALA A 553 41.11 -10.80 -1.85
C ALA A 553 42.46 -11.35 -1.34
N ASP A 554 43.49 -10.50 -1.27
CA ASP A 554 44.84 -10.86 -0.82
C ASP A 554 44.97 -11.01 0.71
N ASN A 555 44.04 -10.50 1.52
CA ASN A 555 44.15 -10.47 2.98
C ASN A 555 43.09 -11.28 3.73
N LEU A 556 42.08 -11.84 3.04
CA LEU A 556 40.98 -12.61 3.66
C LEU A 556 41.49 -13.77 4.52
N SER A 557 42.46 -14.54 4.03
CA SER A 557 43.05 -15.69 4.72
C SER A 557 44.26 -15.33 5.59
N ALA A 558 44.65 -14.05 5.67
CA ALA A 558 45.78 -13.63 6.50
C ALA A 558 45.46 -13.87 7.98
N ILE A 559 46.42 -14.41 8.74
CA ILE A 559 46.25 -14.71 10.17
C ILE A 559 46.83 -13.58 11.00
N ILE A 560 46.05 -13.11 11.98
CA ILE A 560 46.47 -12.15 13.00
C ILE A 560 46.32 -12.76 14.39
N THR A 561 47.05 -12.21 15.36
CA THR A 561 46.91 -12.57 16.77
C THR A 561 46.01 -11.56 17.46
N ASP A 562 44.90 -12.02 18.03
CA ASP A 562 43.97 -11.17 18.78
C ASP A 562 44.59 -10.67 20.12
N PRO A 563 43.99 -9.69 20.80
CA PRO A 563 44.50 -9.16 22.08
C PRO A 563 44.61 -10.17 23.23
N VAL A 564 44.05 -11.39 23.07
CA VAL A 564 44.11 -12.49 24.03
C VAL A 564 44.95 -13.68 23.53
N GLY A 565 45.76 -13.48 22.49
CA GLY A 565 46.78 -14.43 22.01
C GLY A 565 46.26 -15.52 21.07
N ARG A 566 45.02 -15.43 20.57
CA ARG A 566 44.46 -16.42 19.63
C ARG A 566 44.77 -16.04 18.20
N GLN A 567 45.10 -17.04 17.38
CA GLN A 567 45.26 -16.87 15.93
C GLN A 567 43.89 -16.90 15.25
N ILE A 568 43.57 -15.86 14.49
CA ILE A 568 42.29 -15.68 13.80
C ILE A 568 42.53 -15.09 12.41
N SER A 569 41.70 -15.43 11.42
CA SER A 569 41.78 -14.77 10.11
C SER A 569 41.36 -13.30 10.20
N VAL A 570 41.95 -12.45 9.37
CA VAL A 570 41.53 -11.04 9.21
C VAL A 570 40.04 -10.99 8.88
N PHE A 571 39.56 -11.89 8.00
CA PHE A 571 38.15 -12.04 7.67
C PHE A 571 37.26 -12.19 8.90
N LYS A 572 37.54 -13.18 9.76
CA LYS A 572 36.74 -13.42 10.96
C LYS A 572 36.88 -12.30 11.99
N ASN A 573 38.07 -11.71 12.12
CA ASN A 573 38.31 -10.60 13.05
C ASN A 573 37.53 -9.32 12.67
N VAL A 574 37.54 -8.92 11.40
CA VAL A 574 36.80 -7.75 10.92
C VAL A 574 35.31 -7.93 11.15
N LEU A 575 34.77 -9.09 10.76
CA LEU A 575 33.35 -9.39 10.90
C LEU A 575 32.90 -9.58 12.36
N SER A 576 33.80 -9.95 13.27
CA SER A 576 33.50 -10.00 14.70
C SER A 576 33.28 -8.61 15.33
N ASN A 577 33.54 -7.52 14.61
CA ASN A 577 33.30 -6.16 15.11
C ASN A 577 31.84 -5.74 14.83
N PRO A 578 31.00 -5.49 15.84
CA PRO A 578 29.61 -5.04 15.64
C PRO A 578 29.52 -3.73 14.82
N SER A 579 30.57 -2.91 14.82
CA SER A 579 30.57 -1.63 14.10
C SER A 579 30.50 -1.76 12.58
N VAL A 580 30.82 -2.92 12.00
CA VAL A 580 30.72 -3.14 10.54
C VAL A 580 29.34 -3.62 10.12
N TRP A 581 28.49 -4.03 11.04
CA TRP A 581 27.12 -4.49 10.78
C TRP A 581 26.13 -3.33 10.81
N THR A 582 25.04 -3.46 10.05
CA THR A 582 23.99 -2.43 9.94
C THR A 582 22.86 -2.60 10.94
N GLY A 583 22.71 -3.79 11.55
CA GLY A 583 21.56 -4.16 12.37
C GLY A 583 20.32 -4.57 11.55
N LEU A 584 20.45 -4.69 10.22
CA LEU A 584 19.36 -5.09 9.34
C LEU A 584 18.81 -6.46 9.76
N ASN A 585 17.49 -6.55 9.96
CA ASN A 585 16.79 -7.77 10.39
C ASN A 585 17.33 -8.39 11.71
N GLY A 586 17.98 -7.60 12.57
CA GLY A 586 18.58 -8.10 13.83
C GLY A 586 20.01 -8.63 13.68
N ALA A 587 20.64 -8.47 12.51
CA ALA A 587 22.05 -8.75 12.28
C ALA A 587 22.95 -7.64 12.85
N ASP A 588 23.03 -7.56 14.18
CA ASP A 588 23.82 -6.56 14.90
C ASP A 588 25.31 -6.94 15.02
N GLU A 589 25.62 -8.24 14.98
CA GLU A 589 26.99 -8.76 15.06
C GLU A 589 27.10 -10.18 14.46
N LEU A 590 28.33 -10.63 14.19
CA LEU A 590 28.57 -11.95 13.58
C LEU A 590 28.01 -13.11 14.41
N GLY A 591 28.02 -13.00 15.75
CA GLY A 591 27.51 -14.03 16.65
C GLY A 591 25.99 -14.20 16.55
N SER A 592 25.23 -13.10 16.51
CA SER A 592 23.78 -13.15 16.36
C SER A 592 23.38 -13.64 14.97
N PHE A 593 24.13 -13.25 13.94
CA PHE A 593 23.92 -13.71 12.56
C PHE A 593 24.21 -15.22 12.38
N LEU A 594 25.31 -15.72 12.96
CA LEU A 594 25.63 -17.15 12.91
C LEU A 594 24.71 -18.01 13.79
N GLY A 595 24.08 -17.41 14.81
CA GLY A 595 23.16 -18.10 15.72
C GLY A 595 21.75 -18.30 15.18
N ASP A 596 21.38 -17.65 14.08
CA ASP A 596 20.01 -17.59 13.58
C ASP A 596 19.92 -18.09 12.13
N GLY A 597 19.36 -19.29 11.96
CA GLY A 597 19.16 -19.90 10.66
C GLY A 597 18.08 -19.23 9.81
N ASP A 598 17.07 -18.62 10.44
CA ASP A 598 16.01 -17.88 9.75
C ASP A 598 16.59 -16.58 9.19
N LEU A 599 17.42 -15.89 9.97
CA LEU A 599 18.12 -14.68 9.53
C LEU A 599 19.09 -14.94 8.38
N GLN A 600 19.86 -16.04 8.41
CA GLN A 600 20.70 -16.44 7.27
C GLN A 600 19.88 -16.76 6.02
N THR A 601 18.73 -17.41 6.19
CA THR A 601 17.82 -17.78 5.09
C THR A 601 17.26 -16.51 4.44
N GLN A 602 16.83 -15.55 5.25
CA GLN A 602 16.35 -14.26 4.77
C GLN A 602 17.45 -13.44 4.09
N ALA A 603 18.65 -13.39 4.67
CA ALA A 603 19.78 -12.67 4.09
C ALA A 603 20.18 -13.21 2.71
N GLN A 604 20.20 -14.53 2.55
CA GLN A 604 20.50 -15.16 1.27
C GLN A 604 19.39 -14.90 0.23
N SER A 605 18.12 -14.91 0.65
CA SER A 605 17.01 -14.53 -0.24
C SER A 605 17.09 -13.06 -0.67
N ASP A 606 17.46 -12.14 0.21
CA ASP A 606 17.69 -10.73 -0.13
C ASP A 606 18.85 -10.57 -1.14
N ILE A 607 19.91 -11.37 -1.00
CA ILE A 607 21.02 -11.43 -1.96
C ILE A 607 20.53 -11.91 -3.34
N PHE A 608 19.64 -12.90 -3.40
CA PHE A 608 19.04 -13.35 -4.67
C PHE A 608 18.23 -12.23 -5.33
N ILE A 609 17.43 -11.48 -4.57
CA ILE A 609 16.67 -10.32 -5.09
C ILE A 609 17.61 -9.26 -5.68
N ARG A 610 18.69 -8.92 -4.97
CA ARG A 610 19.67 -7.93 -5.46
C ARG A 610 20.47 -8.44 -6.66
N SER A 611 20.76 -9.74 -6.71
CA SER A 611 21.39 -10.39 -7.86
C SER A 611 20.49 -10.29 -9.10
N LEU A 612 19.19 -10.54 -8.95
CA LEU A 612 18.21 -10.32 -10.02
C LEU A 612 18.16 -8.85 -10.46
N GLY A 613 18.13 -7.91 -9.50
CA GLY A 613 18.18 -6.48 -9.82
C GLY A 613 19.43 -6.08 -10.60
N GLY A 614 20.59 -6.66 -10.29
CA GLY A 614 21.83 -6.48 -11.04
C GLY A 614 21.72 -6.99 -12.49
N LEU A 615 21.12 -8.15 -12.70
CA LEU A 615 20.88 -8.73 -14.02
C LEU A 615 19.88 -7.90 -14.85
N GLN A 616 18.82 -7.39 -14.21
CA GLN A 616 17.83 -6.51 -14.83
C GLN A 616 18.44 -5.18 -15.27
N ASN A 617 19.25 -4.55 -14.40
CA ASN A 617 19.94 -3.30 -14.70
C ASN A 617 20.92 -3.42 -15.88
N ASN A 618 21.39 -4.64 -16.18
CA ASN A 618 22.25 -4.93 -17.33
C ASN A 618 21.49 -5.49 -18.53
N SER A 619 20.16 -5.47 -18.49
CA SER A 619 19.27 -5.98 -19.54
C SER A 619 19.54 -7.45 -19.91
N ILE A 620 19.99 -8.25 -18.95
CA ILE A 620 20.28 -9.69 -19.15
C ILE A 620 18.98 -10.50 -19.06
N VAL A 621 18.11 -10.13 -18.11
CA VAL A 621 16.76 -10.70 -17.92
C VAL A 621 15.78 -9.60 -17.54
N THR A 622 14.49 -9.83 -17.79
CA THR A 622 13.38 -9.03 -17.27
C THR A 622 12.94 -9.50 -15.88
N GLY A 623 13.26 -10.75 -15.52
CA GLY A 623 12.81 -11.40 -14.28
C GLY A 623 11.45 -12.08 -14.41
N THR A 624 10.88 -12.12 -15.62
CA THR A 624 9.58 -12.77 -15.94
C THR A 624 9.74 -13.99 -16.84
N GLU A 625 10.98 -14.36 -17.18
CA GLU A 625 11.30 -15.54 -17.98
C GLU A 625 11.10 -16.85 -17.20
N ASN A 626 11.39 -17.99 -17.83
CA ASN A 626 11.23 -19.31 -17.22
C ASN A 626 11.98 -19.37 -15.85
N PRO A 627 11.30 -19.77 -14.75
CA PRO A 627 11.90 -19.76 -13.42
C PRO A 627 13.20 -20.58 -13.30
N ALA A 628 13.36 -21.66 -14.08
CA ALA A 628 14.59 -22.44 -14.08
C ALA A 628 15.76 -21.64 -14.68
N ASP A 629 15.51 -20.87 -15.73
CA ASP A 629 16.53 -20.06 -16.41
C ASP A 629 16.91 -18.83 -15.57
N VAL A 630 15.92 -18.17 -14.98
CA VAL A 630 16.15 -17.07 -14.03
C VAL A 630 16.93 -17.59 -12.81
N ALA A 631 16.59 -18.76 -12.28
CA ALA A 631 17.32 -19.37 -11.15
C ALA A 631 18.77 -19.68 -11.49
N ALA A 632 19.05 -20.16 -12.70
CA ALA A 632 20.40 -20.40 -13.20
C ALA A 632 21.27 -19.16 -13.08
N LEU A 633 20.74 -18.03 -13.57
CA LEU A 633 21.46 -16.75 -13.62
C LEU A 633 21.55 -16.10 -12.24
N VAL A 634 20.46 -16.10 -11.48
CA VAL A 634 20.41 -15.51 -10.13
C VAL A 634 21.36 -16.22 -9.18
N GLN A 635 21.34 -17.56 -9.12
CA GLN A 635 22.20 -18.30 -8.21
C GLN A 635 23.67 -18.19 -8.64
N ALA A 636 23.98 -18.29 -9.94
CA ALA A 636 25.34 -18.06 -10.43
C ALA A 636 25.84 -16.66 -10.10
N THR A 637 25.00 -15.63 -10.24
CA THR A 637 25.34 -14.24 -9.92
C THR A 637 25.57 -14.05 -8.43
N SER A 638 24.76 -14.68 -7.58
CA SER A 638 24.91 -14.59 -6.12
C SER A 638 26.19 -15.24 -5.61
N VAL A 639 26.75 -16.23 -6.32
CA VAL A 639 27.96 -16.95 -5.89
C VAL A 639 29.22 -16.35 -6.51
N HIS A 640 29.18 -16.05 -7.82
CA HIS A 640 30.36 -15.67 -8.60
C HIS A 640 30.41 -14.18 -8.96
N GLY A 641 29.35 -13.44 -8.66
CA GLY A 641 29.23 -12.01 -8.96
C GLY A 641 28.79 -11.73 -10.40
N LEU A 642 28.19 -10.55 -10.59
CA LEU A 642 27.58 -10.13 -11.86
C LEU A 642 28.59 -10.00 -13.00
N SER A 643 29.83 -9.56 -12.71
CA SER A 643 30.87 -9.41 -13.73
C SER A 643 31.26 -10.74 -14.35
N ALA A 644 31.57 -11.75 -13.52
CA ALA A 644 31.99 -13.06 -13.99
C ALA A 644 30.88 -13.80 -14.75
N VAL A 645 29.63 -13.67 -14.30
CA VAL A 645 28.46 -14.17 -15.03
C VAL A 645 28.30 -13.42 -16.35
N GLY A 646 28.49 -12.10 -16.37
CA GLY A 646 28.47 -11.29 -17.59
C GLY A 646 29.52 -11.75 -18.62
N ASP A 647 30.73 -12.09 -18.18
CA ASP A 647 31.81 -12.59 -19.03
C ASP A 647 31.53 -14.01 -19.55
N TRP A 648 30.91 -14.87 -18.74
CA TRP A 648 30.41 -16.17 -19.20
C TRP A 648 29.36 -16.01 -20.29
N LEU A 649 28.36 -15.15 -20.09
CA LEU A 649 27.28 -14.92 -21.05
C LEU A 649 27.77 -14.33 -22.38
N LYS A 650 28.83 -13.51 -22.35
CA LYS A 650 29.46 -12.92 -23.53
C LYS A 650 30.51 -13.82 -24.18
N GLY A 651 30.93 -14.91 -23.52
CA GLY A 651 32.00 -15.78 -23.98
C GLY A 651 33.40 -15.13 -23.93
N THR A 652 33.60 -14.19 -23.01
CA THR A 652 34.82 -13.35 -22.92
C THR A 652 35.74 -13.71 -21.74
N SER A 653 35.42 -14.75 -20.96
CA SER A 653 36.25 -15.19 -19.83
C SER A 653 37.44 -16.06 -20.27
N ASP A 654 38.65 -15.71 -19.81
CA ASP A 654 39.90 -16.45 -20.07
C ASP A 654 40.24 -17.49 -18.98
N ASP A 655 39.38 -17.69 -17.97
CA ASP A 655 39.57 -18.67 -16.89
C ASP A 655 38.62 -19.88 -17.06
N PRO A 656 39.09 -21.02 -17.61
CA PRO A 656 38.26 -22.21 -17.80
C PRO A 656 37.75 -22.82 -16.50
N ALA A 657 38.50 -22.71 -15.40
CA ALA A 657 38.12 -23.33 -14.13
C ALA A 657 36.97 -22.58 -13.47
N LEU A 658 37.02 -21.23 -13.48
CA LEU A 658 35.92 -20.39 -13.01
C LEU A 658 34.66 -20.58 -13.88
N LEU A 659 34.84 -20.69 -15.20
CA LEU A 659 33.74 -20.91 -16.13
C LEU A 659 33.01 -22.23 -15.87
N ASP A 660 33.73 -23.31 -15.59
CA ASP A 660 33.13 -24.60 -15.26
C ASP A 660 32.37 -24.55 -13.92
N GLN A 661 32.88 -23.80 -12.94
CA GLN A 661 32.18 -23.57 -11.66
C GLN A 661 30.88 -22.78 -11.85
N ILE A 662 30.91 -21.67 -12.61
CA ILE A 662 29.71 -20.87 -12.92
C ILE A 662 28.64 -21.73 -13.58
N LYS A 663 29.03 -22.51 -14.59
CA LYS A 663 28.12 -23.40 -15.32
C LYS A 663 27.53 -24.49 -14.42
N GLN A 664 28.33 -25.07 -13.53
CA GLN A 664 27.85 -26.07 -12.56
C GLN A 664 26.86 -25.45 -11.57
N THR A 665 27.13 -24.26 -11.03
CA THR A 665 26.21 -23.53 -10.13
C THR A 665 24.89 -23.21 -10.85
N ALA A 666 24.95 -22.69 -12.07
CA ALA A 666 23.77 -22.40 -12.87
C ALA A 666 22.94 -23.67 -13.15
N ARG A 667 23.61 -24.79 -13.46
CA ARG A 667 22.93 -26.06 -13.73
C ARG A 667 22.30 -26.68 -12.48
N ASN A 668 22.96 -26.57 -11.34
CA ASN A 668 22.43 -27.00 -10.04
C ASN A 668 21.15 -26.23 -9.68
N ALA A 669 21.14 -24.92 -9.91
CA ALA A 669 19.98 -24.06 -9.67
C ALA A 669 18.78 -24.43 -10.55
N GLN A 670 19.00 -24.61 -11.86
CA GLN A 670 17.97 -25.11 -12.79
C GLN A 670 17.36 -26.43 -12.30
N PHE A 671 18.22 -27.35 -11.87
CA PHE A 671 17.81 -28.65 -11.38
C PHE A 671 17.00 -28.55 -10.08
N ALA A 672 17.39 -27.67 -9.15
CA ALA A 672 16.69 -27.45 -7.89
C ALA A 672 15.25 -26.98 -8.12
N VAL A 673 15.06 -25.97 -8.98
CA VAL A 673 13.73 -25.48 -9.39
C VAL A 673 12.91 -26.59 -10.06
N THR A 674 13.53 -27.37 -10.94
CA THR A 674 12.87 -28.48 -11.64
C THR A 674 12.41 -29.58 -10.67
N ILE A 675 13.22 -29.91 -9.65
CA ILE A 675 12.84 -30.89 -8.63
C ILE A 675 11.66 -30.41 -7.80
N VAL A 676 11.65 -29.14 -7.39
CA VAL A 676 10.53 -28.56 -6.65
C VAL A 676 9.23 -28.73 -7.41
N ASN A 677 9.25 -28.49 -8.72
CA ASN A 677 8.06 -28.60 -9.57
C ASN A 677 7.66 -30.06 -9.90
N SER A 678 8.57 -31.03 -9.84
CA SER A 678 8.34 -32.38 -10.39
C SER A 678 8.37 -33.53 -9.39
N LYS A 679 8.97 -33.36 -8.20
CA LYS A 679 9.28 -34.47 -7.28
C LYS A 679 8.95 -34.22 -5.81
N ILE A 680 8.57 -33.00 -5.44
CA ILE A 680 8.15 -32.69 -4.07
C ILE A 680 6.64 -32.94 -3.99
N SER A 681 6.21 -33.82 -3.09
CA SER A 681 4.79 -34.13 -2.96
C SER A 681 4.06 -32.86 -2.53
N SER A 682 2.89 -32.60 -3.11
CA SER A 682 2.10 -31.43 -2.75
C SER A 682 1.75 -31.42 -1.26
N THR A 683 1.79 -32.56 -0.58
CA THR A 683 1.60 -32.76 0.87
C THR A 683 2.76 -32.30 1.77
N ASP A 684 3.99 -32.25 1.23
CA ASP A 684 5.18 -31.78 1.95
C ASP A 684 5.38 -30.27 1.82
N LEU A 685 4.62 -29.63 0.92
CA LEU A 685 4.45 -28.18 0.88
C LEU A 685 3.56 -27.80 2.06
N THR A 686 4.05 -26.90 2.92
CA THR A 686 3.29 -26.43 4.08
C THR A 686 2.00 -25.77 3.61
N TYR A 687 0.89 -26.50 3.69
CA TYR A 687 -0.42 -25.89 3.71
C TYR A 687 -0.60 -25.31 5.10
N SER A 688 -0.47 -23.99 5.23
CA SER A 688 -1.30 -23.34 6.23
C SER A 688 -2.74 -23.52 5.77
N THR A 689 -3.56 -24.16 6.59
CA THR A 689 -4.98 -23.83 6.62
C THR A 689 -5.03 -22.33 6.85
N PRO A 690 -5.61 -21.52 5.95
CA PRO A 690 -5.85 -20.12 6.25
C PRO A 690 -6.73 -20.11 7.49
N GLY A 691 -6.16 -19.68 8.61
CA GLY A 691 -6.95 -19.28 9.76
C GLY A 691 -7.96 -18.25 9.29
N ALA A 692 -9.18 -18.31 9.81
CA ALA A 692 -10.19 -17.29 9.57
C ALA A 692 -9.54 -15.90 9.68
N TYR A 693 -9.64 -15.08 8.62
CA TYR A 693 -9.08 -13.74 8.56
C TYR A 693 -9.57 -12.91 9.76
N SER A 694 -8.75 -12.89 10.80
CA SER A 694 -8.99 -12.26 12.09
C SER A 694 -7.74 -11.46 12.38
N ASN A 695 -7.90 -10.13 12.51
CA ASN A 695 -6.88 -9.14 12.91
C ASN A 695 -6.12 -8.35 11.82
N THR A 696 -6.48 -8.40 10.52
CA THR A 696 -5.86 -7.47 9.54
C THR A 696 -6.24 -6.00 9.82
N THR A 697 -7.35 -5.73 10.51
CA THR A 697 -7.65 -4.39 11.06
C THR A 697 -8.47 -4.46 12.36
N LEU A 698 -7.79 -4.51 13.51
CA LEU A 698 -8.44 -4.23 14.81
C LEU A 698 -8.74 -2.74 14.91
N ARG A 699 -9.97 -2.36 14.55
CA ARG A 699 -10.35 -0.95 14.41
C ARG A 699 -10.15 -0.11 15.68
N ALA A 700 -10.35 -0.71 16.84
CA ALA A 700 -10.15 -0.05 18.13
C ALA A 700 -8.71 0.48 18.30
N GLY A 701 -7.70 -0.28 17.84
CA GLY A 701 -6.31 0.14 17.91
C GLY A 701 -6.02 1.34 17.01
N VAL A 702 -6.59 1.33 15.80
CA VAL A 702 -6.47 2.44 14.84
C VAL A 702 -7.13 3.71 15.38
N ASP A 703 -8.34 3.60 15.93
CA ASP A 703 -9.06 4.75 16.50
C ASP A 703 -8.33 5.33 17.74
N GLN A 704 -7.70 4.48 18.55
CA GLN A 704 -6.87 4.92 19.68
C GLN A 704 -5.61 5.66 19.22
N ALA A 705 -4.91 5.12 18.21
CA ALA A 705 -3.73 5.79 17.63
C ALA A 705 -4.10 7.12 16.97
N LEU A 706 -5.23 7.19 16.26
CA LEU A 706 -5.77 8.44 15.72
C LEU A 706 -5.97 9.50 16.82
N LYS A 707 -6.59 9.11 17.94
CA LYS A 707 -6.79 10.01 19.08
C LYS A 707 -5.46 10.50 19.64
N ALA A 708 -4.47 9.61 19.73
CA ALA A 708 -3.13 9.93 20.22
C ALA A 708 -2.40 10.90 19.28
N VAL A 709 -2.47 10.68 17.96
CA VAL A 709 -1.92 11.61 16.94
C VAL A 709 -2.52 13.01 17.08
N ILE A 710 -3.84 13.11 17.27
CA ILE A 710 -4.51 14.40 17.49
C ILE A 710 -4.05 15.07 18.79
N GLY A 711 -3.89 14.29 19.87
CA GLY A 711 -3.23 14.71 21.10
C GLY A 711 -3.92 15.83 21.89
N SER A 712 -5.19 16.14 21.58
CA SER A 712 -5.95 17.21 22.24
C SER A 712 -7.38 16.78 22.54
N ASP A 713 -7.76 16.80 23.82
CA ASP A 713 -9.13 16.50 24.27
C ASP A 713 -10.15 17.53 23.78
N LYS A 714 -9.68 18.71 23.32
CA LYS A 714 -10.56 19.73 22.75
C LYS A 714 -10.96 19.43 21.31
N VAL A 715 -10.27 18.51 20.65
CA VAL A 715 -10.46 18.18 19.23
C VAL A 715 -11.17 16.84 19.13
N PRO A 716 -12.45 16.82 18.72
CA PRO A 716 -13.17 15.57 18.55
C PRO A 716 -12.55 14.71 17.45
N THR A 717 -12.36 13.42 17.73
CA THR A 717 -11.93 12.42 16.75
C THR A 717 -13.09 12.11 15.78
N PRO A 718 -12.83 11.90 14.48
CA PRO A 718 -13.86 11.43 13.56
C PRO A 718 -14.49 10.10 14.04
N ILE A 719 -15.82 10.06 14.13
CA ILE A 719 -16.55 8.86 14.56
C ILE A 719 -16.98 8.07 13.32
N TYR A 720 -16.64 6.78 13.26
CA TYR A 720 -17.00 5.89 12.16
C TYR A 720 -17.96 4.76 12.56
N THR A 721 -18.10 4.52 13.85
CA THR A 721 -19.11 3.61 14.40
C THR A 721 -20.35 4.43 14.75
N PRO A 722 -21.54 4.11 14.21
CA PRO A 722 -22.74 4.81 14.63
C PRO A 722 -22.92 4.57 16.13
N THR A 723 -22.93 5.64 16.94
CA THR A 723 -23.63 5.56 18.23
C THR A 723 -25.05 5.18 17.89
N ARG A 724 -25.46 3.96 18.30
CA ARG A 724 -26.85 3.53 18.25
C ARG A 724 -27.65 4.60 18.99
N SER A 725 -28.23 5.54 18.26
CA SER A 725 -29.35 6.33 18.77
C SER A 725 -30.42 5.29 19.00
N THR A 726 -30.65 4.92 20.25
CA THR A 726 -31.91 4.33 20.65
C THR A 726 -32.97 5.31 20.21
N ARG A 727 -33.56 5.09 19.02
CA ARG A 727 -34.87 5.61 18.69
C ARG A 727 -35.80 4.95 19.71
N THR A 728 -36.04 5.65 20.82
CA THR A 728 -37.27 5.51 21.60
C THR A 728 -38.43 6.05 20.78
#